data_AF-A0A1C4VRV0-F1
#
_entry.id   AF-A0A1C4VRV0-F1
#
_cell.length_a   1.000
_cell.length_b   1.000
_cell.length_c   1.000
_cell.angle_alpha   90.00
_cell.angle_beta   90.00
_cell.angle_gamma   90.00
#
_symmetry.space_group_name_H-M   'P 1'
#
loop_
_entity.id
_entity.type
_entity.pdbx_description
1 polymer ?
#
loop_
_entity_poly.entity_id
_entity_poly.type
_entity_poly.pdbx_seq_one_letter_code
_entity_poly.pdbx_strand_id
1 'polypeptide(L)'
;MTISLADHLRTLDDEALAALLARRPDLVVPVPADLSALAVRAQSRVSVARALDGLDQFTLQILDAARLTRGPDGGGTSVEAVLAMATAGPRPPAPTAVRAALSRLRELFLVYGPEHDLHVVASVDEVSAYPAGLGRPAAELDPATAALCADPAKLRRTLLAAPPSARAILDRLAAGPPVGTVPPGALRAPASGVQDVVPADPTNGGPPTGSPVRWLVDHRLLVPVSGAESGGAGAVELPREVGLLLRRETGPLGPLRTEPPTVAAAPREPKIVDNAGTGQTMEVVRHTEALLDALAADPAPVLRTGGLGVRDLRRLAKVTGLDEPTTALLLETAYAAGLLGELDLPGASTTRYGADQQVLPTGGYEVWRALSLARRWEQLARAWLAMTRQVGLVGQRDDRDRPISALSAEAERAGAPAARRAVLGVLADLPPATAPTPDEVLGLLDWRAPRRSRGRETAHREVLAEAATLGVTGLGALTSYGRLLLADTESQGTGSDDPLGVRTDPDEQSTAVRALDALLPEPVDHFLVQADLTVVVPGPPEPALAAELDVVAEHESAGGASVHRVTTASVRRALDAGWSAEDLHELFRRRSRTPVPQGLTYLVDDVARRHGGLRVGSAGAYLRSDDEALLVEVLADRRLEGLSMRRLAPTVLVTPYQIGRLLGALRDAGYAPVPEDAAGAAVLARPKARRAPARVPVTTRSVDPLAGPRLTPPRLLGIVEQIRRGEAAARVARRAPSVLRGVAPEGGGPVAVPGHRDALAVLQQAVRDKALVWVGYVDAHGATASRLVRPVSIGAGYLRAEDERTEMLHTFALHRITAAVRDG
;
A
#
# COMPACT_ATOMS: atom_id res chain seq x y z
N MET A 1 9.04 2.01 44.73
CA MET A 1 9.73 1.20 43.70
C MET A 1 9.05 1.49 42.38
N THR A 2 9.76 2.04 41.40
CA THR A 2 9.24 2.25 40.05
C THR A 2 9.00 0.88 39.41
N ILE A 3 7.75 0.55 39.10
CA ILE A 3 7.41 -0.70 38.42
C ILE A 3 7.94 -0.57 37.00
N SER A 4 8.81 -1.46 36.54
CA SER A 4 9.25 -1.44 35.14
C SER A 4 8.14 -1.95 34.21
N LEU A 5 8.16 -1.57 32.94
CA LEU A 5 7.22 -2.12 31.95
C LEU A 5 7.25 -3.66 31.92
N ALA A 6 8.44 -4.26 32.03
CA ALA A 6 8.59 -5.71 32.05
C ALA A 6 7.93 -6.35 33.28
N ASP A 7 7.96 -5.67 34.43
CA ASP A 7 7.26 -6.12 35.64
C ASP A 7 5.75 -6.05 35.46
N HIS A 8 5.24 -5.00 34.82
CA HIS A 8 3.81 -4.89 34.52
C HIS A 8 3.34 -5.95 33.50
N LEU A 9 4.13 -6.25 32.48
CA LEU A 9 3.80 -7.32 31.53
C LEU A 9 3.76 -8.69 32.20
N ARG A 10 4.57 -8.92 33.25
CA ARG A 10 4.54 -10.18 34.02
C ARG A 10 3.25 -10.37 34.80
N THR A 11 2.57 -9.29 35.20
CA THR A 11 1.31 -9.36 35.97
C THR A 11 0.08 -9.63 35.11
N LEU A 12 0.18 -9.46 33.78
CA LEU A 12 -0.93 -9.77 32.87
C LEU A 12 -1.17 -11.27 32.80
N ASP A 13 -2.41 -11.67 32.52
CA ASP A 13 -2.76 -13.02 32.08
C ASP A 13 -2.45 -13.22 30.58
N ASP A 14 -2.64 -14.44 30.09
CA ASP A 14 -2.30 -14.80 28.71
C ASP A 14 -3.29 -14.22 27.69
N GLU A 15 -4.55 -14.00 28.09
CA GLU A 15 -5.57 -13.35 27.25
C GLU A 15 -5.25 -11.86 27.04
N ALA A 16 -4.87 -11.13 28.10
CA ALA A 16 -4.46 -9.73 28.02
C ALA A 16 -3.17 -9.56 27.22
N LEU A 17 -2.21 -10.48 27.35
CA LEU A 17 -1.02 -10.49 26.47
C LEU A 17 -1.41 -10.76 25.01
N ALA A 18 -2.27 -11.74 24.75
CA ALA A 18 -2.75 -12.01 23.39
C ALA A 18 -3.49 -10.80 22.80
N ALA A 19 -4.29 -10.11 23.61
CA ALA A 19 -4.97 -8.87 23.22
C ALA A 19 -3.97 -7.75 22.89
N LEU A 20 -2.91 -7.58 23.70
CA LEU A 20 -1.81 -6.65 23.38
C LEU A 20 -1.17 -6.98 22.03
N LEU A 21 -0.81 -8.24 21.81
CA LEU A 21 -0.17 -8.68 20.56
C LEU A 21 -1.12 -8.54 19.35
N ALA A 22 -2.43 -8.72 19.54
CA ALA A 22 -3.44 -8.47 18.51
C ALA A 22 -3.53 -6.98 18.14
N ARG A 23 -3.43 -6.08 19.13
CA ARG A 23 -3.47 -4.63 18.92
C ARG A 23 -2.14 -4.05 18.45
N ARG A 24 -1.03 -4.72 18.75
CA ARG A 24 0.35 -4.36 18.33
C ARG A 24 1.05 -5.53 17.64
N PRO A 25 0.64 -5.89 16.41
CA PRO A 25 1.22 -7.01 15.66
C PRO A 25 2.68 -6.77 15.25
N ASP A 26 3.20 -5.56 15.39
CA ASP A 26 4.61 -5.26 15.20
C ASP A 26 5.51 -5.82 16.32
N LEU A 27 4.95 -6.21 17.48
CA LEU A 27 5.71 -6.77 18.60
C LEU A 27 6.17 -8.21 18.38
N VAL A 28 5.60 -8.90 17.39
CA VAL A 28 5.79 -10.35 17.14
C VAL A 28 6.60 -10.66 15.87
N VAL A 29 7.17 -9.65 15.23
CA VAL A 29 7.99 -9.81 14.02
C VAL A 29 9.42 -9.30 14.27
N PRO A 30 10.39 -10.17 14.62
CA PRO A 30 10.24 -11.60 14.96
C PRO A 30 9.67 -11.82 16.38
N VAL A 31 9.21 -13.04 16.69
CA VAL A 31 8.65 -13.37 18.02
C VAL A 31 9.70 -13.13 19.12
N PRO A 32 9.39 -12.38 20.20
CA PRO A 32 10.33 -12.10 21.27
C PRO A 32 10.64 -13.37 22.08
N ALA A 33 11.86 -13.45 22.61
CA ALA A 33 12.30 -14.61 23.40
C ALA A 33 11.65 -14.67 24.79
N ASP A 34 11.40 -13.52 25.43
CA ASP A 34 10.80 -13.43 26.77
C ASP A 34 10.05 -12.08 26.95
N LEU A 35 9.47 -11.86 28.14
CA LEU A 35 8.69 -10.65 28.43
C LEU A 35 9.56 -9.40 28.55
N SER A 36 10.85 -9.54 28.83
CA SER A 36 11.80 -8.42 28.90
C SER A 36 12.12 -7.95 27.48
N ALA A 37 12.36 -8.88 26.55
CA ALA A 37 12.52 -8.57 25.13
C ALA A 37 11.25 -7.95 24.53
N LEU A 38 10.06 -8.44 24.93
CA LEU A 38 8.78 -7.83 24.56
C LEU A 38 8.68 -6.39 25.08
N ALA A 39 9.06 -6.13 26.34
CA ALA A 39 9.05 -4.79 26.93
C ALA A 39 9.99 -3.82 26.21
N VAL A 40 11.21 -4.25 25.88
CA VAL A 40 12.18 -3.44 25.11
C VAL A 40 11.62 -3.09 23.74
N ARG A 41 11.02 -4.07 23.05
CA ARG A 41 10.41 -3.84 21.74
C ARG A 41 9.20 -2.91 21.80
N ALA A 42 8.33 -3.09 22.79
CA ALA A 42 7.16 -2.25 23.00
C ALA A 42 7.52 -0.78 23.28
N GLN A 43 8.69 -0.54 23.87
CA GLN A 43 9.24 0.80 24.13
C GLN A 43 10.07 1.35 22.97
N SER A 44 10.39 0.56 21.95
CA SER A 44 11.18 1.05 20.83
C SER A 44 10.48 2.19 20.09
N ARG A 45 11.25 3.19 19.65
CA ARG A 45 10.75 4.37 18.93
C ARG A 45 9.83 4.01 17.76
N VAL A 46 10.20 3.01 16.95
CA VAL A 46 9.41 2.56 15.79
C VAL A 46 8.07 1.97 16.20
N SER A 47 8.05 1.15 17.25
CA SER A 47 6.84 0.48 17.72
C SER A 47 5.89 1.47 18.39
N VAL A 48 6.42 2.42 19.17
CA VAL A 48 5.65 3.52 19.75
C VAL A 48 5.07 4.41 18.65
N ALA A 49 5.86 4.81 17.65
CA ALA A 49 5.37 5.61 16.53
C ALA A 49 4.18 4.95 15.80
N ARG A 50 4.27 3.64 15.52
CA ARG A 50 3.17 2.89 14.89
C ARG A 50 1.91 2.85 15.74
N ALA A 51 2.05 2.68 17.06
CA ALA A 51 0.93 2.70 17.98
C ALA A 51 0.26 4.09 18.02
N LEU A 52 1.06 5.16 18.08
CA LEU A 52 0.58 6.54 18.04
C LEU A 52 -0.08 6.91 16.70
N ASP A 53 0.35 6.33 15.59
CA ASP A 53 -0.23 6.58 14.26
C ASP A 53 -1.70 6.10 14.16
N GLY A 54 -2.13 5.17 15.00
CA GLY A 54 -3.49 4.62 15.01
C GLY A 54 -4.42 5.25 16.06
N LEU A 55 -3.96 6.26 16.80
CA LEU A 55 -4.75 6.94 17.82
C LEU A 55 -5.52 8.12 17.22
N ASP A 56 -6.75 8.31 17.69
CA ASP A 56 -7.54 9.50 17.41
C ASP A 56 -6.97 10.75 18.10
N GLN A 57 -7.42 11.91 17.64
CA GLN A 57 -7.00 13.21 18.12
C GLN A 57 -7.22 13.38 19.63
N PHE A 58 -8.37 12.94 20.16
CA PHE A 58 -8.69 13.09 21.57
C PHE A 58 -7.77 12.23 22.44
N THR A 59 -7.55 10.97 22.07
CA THR A 59 -6.67 10.05 22.79
C THR A 59 -5.22 10.55 22.79
N LEU A 60 -4.74 11.16 21.70
CA LEU A 60 -3.42 11.82 21.66
C LEU A 60 -3.35 13.03 22.59
N GLN A 61 -4.41 13.84 22.66
CA GLN A 61 -4.48 14.98 23.60
C GLN A 61 -4.48 14.50 25.07
N ILE A 62 -5.14 13.38 25.38
CA ILE A 62 -5.09 12.77 26.71
C ILE A 62 -3.71 12.18 27.03
N LEU A 63 -3.02 11.60 26.04
CA LEU A 63 -1.62 11.21 26.19
C LEU A 63 -0.75 12.42 26.53
N ASP A 64 -0.94 13.54 25.83
CA ASP A 64 -0.22 14.77 26.12
C ASP A 64 -0.55 15.34 27.51
N ALA A 65 -1.79 15.21 27.98
CA ALA A 65 -2.16 15.52 29.36
C ALA A 65 -1.38 14.67 30.36
N ALA A 66 -1.24 13.36 30.12
CA ALA A 66 -0.44 12.47 30.95
C ALA A 66 1.05 12.84 30.96
N ARG A 67 1.58 13.38 29.86
CA ARG A 67 2.96 13.87 29.75
C ARG A 67 3.16 15.19 30.50
N LEU A 68 2.21 16.11 30.41
CA LEU A 68 2.28 17.43 31.03
C LEU A 68 2.02 17.42 32.55
N THR A 69 1.42 16.35 33.07
CA THR A 69 1.09 16.19 34.51
C THR A 69 2.10 15.34 35.28
N ARG A 70 3.20 14.92 34.64
CA ARG A 70 4.27 14.18 35.31
C ARG A 70 4.91 15.01 36.41
N GLY A 71 5.35 14.34 37.48
CA GLY A 71 6.10 14.99 38.56
C GLY A 71 7.42 15.63 38.08
N PRO A 72 7.98 16.60 38.83
CA PRO A 72 9.16 17.39 38.44
C PRO A 72 10.42 16.58 38.14
N ASP A 73 10.55 15.36 38.69
CA ASP A 73 11.68 14.45 38.43
C ASP A 73 11.43 13.48 37.25
N GLY A 74 10.46 13.77 36.38
CA GLY A 74 10.04 12.86 35.31
C GLY A 74 9.30 11.62 35.82
N GLY A 75 8.77 11.69 37.05
CA GLY A 75 8.02 10.61 37.71
C GLY A 75 6.64 10.36 37.07
N GLY A 76 5.90 9.41 37.66
CA GLY A 76 4.54 9.07 37.22
C GLY A 76 3.56 10.23 37.34
N THR A 77 2.39 10.05 36.74
CA THR A 77 1.21 10.92 36.86
C THR A 77 0.06 10.14 37.51
N SER A 78 -1.10 10.75 37.74
CA SER A 78 -2.30 10.06 38.21
C SER A 78 -3.47 10.29 37.27
N VAL A 79 -4.45 9.37 37.28
CA VAL A 79 -5.71 9.54 36.56
C VAL A 79 -6.40 10.85 36.97
N GLU A 80 -6.32 11.21 38.25
CA GLU A 80 -6.89 12.45 38.78
C GLU A 80 -6.19 13.70 38.22
N ALA A 81 -4.86 13.70 38.11
CA ALA A 81 -4.11 14.81 37.54
C ALA A 81 -4.42 14.99 36.03
N VAL A 82 -4.52 13.88 35.30
CA VAL A 82 -4.92 13.89 33.87
C VAL A 82 -6.34 14.43 33.71
N LEU A 83 -7.28 13.99 34.56
CA LEU A 83 -8.66 14.48 34.56
C LEU A 83 -8.69 15.99 34.83
N ALA A 84 -8.00 16.46 35.88
CA ALA A 84 -7.95 17.87 36.25
C ALA A 84 -7.42 18.74 35.10
N MET A 85 -6.39 18.27 34.38
CA MET A 85 -5.84 18.99 33.22
C MET A 85 -6.81 19.00 32.03
N ALA A 86 -7.43 17.86 31.71
CA ALA A 86 -8.37 17.74 30.60
C ALA A 86 -9.64 18.58 30.84
N THR A 87 -10.08 18.72 32.09
CA THR A 87 -11.28 19.49 32.46
C THR A 87 -11.02 20.96 32.80
N ALA A 88 -9.78 21.45 32.65
CA ALA A 88 -9.44 22.84 32.96
C ALA A 88 -9.93 23.87 31.93
N GLY A 89 -10.33 23.43 30.72
CA GLY A 89 -10.84 24.30 29.66
C GLY A 89 -12.31 24.68 29.86
N PRO A 90 -12.83 25.68 29.09
CA PRO A 90 -14.21 26.16 29.24
C PRO A 90 -15.28 25.17 28.78
N ARG A 91 -14.92 24.17 27.97
CA ARG A 91 -15.79 23.08 27.53
C ARG A 91 -15.15 21.75 27.91
N PRO A 92 -15.22 21.35 29.19
CA PRO A 92 -14.56 20.14 29.65
C PRO A 92 -15.22 18.88 29.05
N PRO A 93 -14.43 17.87 28.68
CA PRO A 93 -14.98 16.58 28.27
C PRO A 93 -15.61 15.85 29.45
N ALA A 94 -16.49 14.88 29.18
CA ALA A 94 -17.00 13.99 30.22
C ALA A 94 -15.84 13.18 30.87
N PRO A 95 -15.78 13.05 32.21
CA PRO A 95 -14.74 12.27 32.87
C PRO A 95 -14.64 10.81 32.40
N THR A 96 -15.77 10.22 31.98
CA THR A 96 -15.84 8.88 31.40
C THR A 96 -15.09 8.78 30.08
N ALA A 97 -15.16 9.80 29.22
CA ALA A 97 -14.42 9.84 27.95
C ALA A 97 -12.90 9.89 28.18
N VAL A 98 -12.45 10.69 29.16
CA VAL A 98 -11.02 10.75 29.54
C VAL A 98 -10.53 9.38 30.05
N ARG A 99 -11.33 8.71 30.91
CA ARG A 99 -11.01 7.36 31.40
C ARG A 99 -10.98 6.33 30.27
N ALA A 100 -11.89 6.42 29.30
CA ALA A 100 -11.89 5.55 28.13
C ALA A 100 -10.62 5.75 27.27
N ALA A 101 -10.21 6.99 27.03
CA ALA A 101 -8.94 7.30 26.34
C ALA A 101 -7.72 6.77 27.11
N LEU A 102 -7.68 6.91 28.44
CA LEU A 102 -6.63 6.32 29.27
C LEU A 102 -6.63 4.79 29.21
N SER A 103 -7.80 4.15 29.23
CA SER A 103 -7.92 2.69 29.04
C SER A 103 -7.33 2.27 27.70
N ARG A 104 -7.64 3.01 26.63
CA ARG A 104 -7.09 2.74 25.30
C ARG A 104 -5.55 2.86 25.25
N LEU A 105 -4.99 3.86 25.92
CA LEU A 105 -3.54 4.03 26.05
C LEU A 105 -2.89 2.88 26.85
N ARG A 106 -3.60 2.34 27.86
CA ARG A 106 -3.17 1.17 28.63
C ARG A 106 -3.22 -0.13 27.83
N GLU A 107 -4.28 -0.35 27.05
CA GLU A 107 -4.40 -1.50 26.15
C GLU A 107 -3.25 -1.58 25.13
N LEU A 108 -2.75 -0.43 24.69
CA LEU A 108 -1.62 -0.33 23.76
C LEU A 108 -0.25 -0.31 24.48
N PHE A 109 -0.24 -0.35 25.81
CA PHE A 109 0.96 -0.25 26.64
C PHE A 109 1.80 1.00 26.34
N LEU A 110 1.12 2.10 26.01
CA LEU A 110 1.72 3.44 25.93
C LEU A 110 1.75 4.12 27.30
N VAL A 111 0.82 3.72 28.18
CA VAL A 111 0.74 4.08 29.59
C VAL A 111 0.56 2.81 30.42
N TYR A 112 1.21 2.70 31.57
CA TYR A 112 1.12 1.52 32.46
C TYR A 112 1.22 1.92 33.93
N GLY A 113 0.97 0.99 34.85
CA GLY A 113 0.99 1.24 36.31
C GLY A 113 -0.40 1.39 36.95
N PRO A 114 -0.49 1.59 38.27
CA PRO A 114 -1.75 1.81 38.98
C PRO A 114 -2.32 3.22 38.72
N GLU A 115 -3.61 3.46 39.02
CA GLU A 115 -4.27 4.75 38.71
C GLU A 115 -3.63 5.98 39.38
N HIS A 116 -2.96 5.79 40.51
CA HIS A 116 -2.30 6.87 41.27
C HIS A 116 -0.82 7.07 40.86
N ASP A 117 -0.26 6.19 40.02
CA ASP A 117 1.14 6.24 39.58
C ASP A 117 1.27 5.64 38.16
N LEU A 118 0.70 6.35 37.19
CA LEU A 118 0.76 6.05 35.77
C LEU A 118 2.10 6.48 35.17
N HIS A 119 2.74 5.56 34.46
CA HIS A 119 3.98 5.78 33.75
C HIS A 119 3.73 5.81 32.25
N VAL A 120 4.23 6.84 31.56
CA VAL A 120 4.20 6.93 30.10
C VAL A 120 5.50 6.35 29.55
N VAL A 121 5.43 5.59 28.46
CA VAL A 121 6.63 5.03 27.81
C VAL A 121 7.60 6.14 27.38
N ALA A 122 8.88 6.01 27.74
CA ALA A 122 9.90 7.05 27.54
C ALA A 122 10.02 7.50 26.07
N SER A 123 10.00 6.56 25.12
CA SER A 123 10.13 6.90 23.70
C SER A 123 8.93 7.65 23.11
N VAL A 124 7.84 7.86 23.86
CA VAL A 124 6.78 8.80 23.44
C VAL A 124 7.34 10.22 23.30
N ASP A 125 8.20 10.66 24.22
CA ASP A 125 8.79 11.99 24.19
C ASP A 125 9.77 12.16 23.03
N GLU A 126 10.43 11.08 22.62
CA GLU A 126 11.29 11.04 21.44
C GLU A 126 10.52 11.13 20.10
N VAL A 127 9.31 10.56 20.05
CA VAL A 127 8.47 10.54 18.83
C VAL A 127 7.66 11.82 18.70
N SER A 128 7.27 12.44 19.81
CA SER A 128 6.47 13.65 19.87
C SER A 128 7.11 14.68 20.79
N ALA A 129 8.04 15.50 20.28
CA ALA A 129 8.83 16.42 21.11
C ALA A 129 7.99 17.50 21.85
N TYR A 130 6.85 17.91 21.29
CA TYR A 130 6.05 19.03 21.79
C TYR A 130 4.67 18.57 22.27
N PRO A 131 4.51 18.18 23.54
CA PRO A 131 3.21 17.75 24.08
C PRO A 131 2.16 18.86 23.95
N ALA A 132 1.00 18.52 23.41
CA ALA A 132 -0.09 19.44 23.07
C ALA A 132 0.35 20.59 22.15
N GLY A 133 1.44 20.44 21.40
CA GLY A 133 2.03 21.53 20.61
C GLY A 133 2.56 22.69 21.46
N LEU A 134 2.86 22.46 22.74
CA LEU A 134 3.54 23.42 23.60
C LEU A 134 5.05 23.23 23.50
N GLY A 135 5.80 24.33 23.53
CA GLY A 135 7.27 24.29 23.55
C GLY A 135 7.84 23.69 24.83
N ARG A 136 9.16 23.71 24.93
CA ARG A 136 9.90 23.34 26.15
C ARG A 136 9.62 24.35 27.28
N PRO A 137 9.73 23.92 28.55
CA PRO A 137 9.66 24.82 29.69
C PRO A 137 10.68 25.96 29.57
N ALA A 138 10.32 27.17 29.99
CA ALA A 138 11.22 28.31 29.96
C ALA A 138 12.55 28.04 30.71
N ALA A 139 12.49 27.23 31.77
CA ALA A 139 13.65 26.81 32.56
C ALA A 139 14.69 25.99 31.77
N GLU A 140 14.27 25.25 30.75
CA GLU A 140 15.17 24.48 29.86
C GLU A 140 15.71 25.31 28.69
N LEU A 141 15.02 26.39 28.33
CA LEU A 141 15.31 27.20 27.15
C LEU A 141 16.30 28.34 27.45
N ASP A 142 15.97 29.20 28.43
CA ASP A 142 16.76 30.38 28.76
C ASP A 142 16.45 30.85 30.20
N PRO A 143 17.45 30.95 31.11
CA PRO A 143 17.23 31.34 32.50
C PRO A 143 16.55 32.71 32.67
N ALA A 144 16.82 33.67 31.78
CA ALA A 144 16.19 34.99 31.85
C ALA A 144 14.70 34.93 31.47
N THR A 145 14.36 34.11 30.49
CA THR A 145 12.97 33.79 30.12
C THR A 145 12.26 33.05 31.24
N ALA A 146 12.94 32.12 31.94
CA ALA A 146 12.40 31.44 33.11
C ALA A 146 12.05 32.43 34.24
N ALA A 147 12.92 33.41 34.50
CA ALA A 147 12.66 34.47 35.48
C ALA A 147 11.46 35.35 35.11
N LEU A 148 11.24 35.63 33.81
CA LEU A 148 10.02 36.32 33.35
C LEU A 148 8.77 35.47 33.58
N CYS A 149 8.83 34.17 33.26
CA CYS A 149 7.69 33.26 33.41
C CYS A 149 7.33 32.99 34.89
N ALA A 150 8.31 33.06 35.79
CA ALA A 150 8.11 32.95 37.23
C ALA A 150 7.32 34.13 37.84
N ASP A 151 7.20 35.27 37.16
CA ASP A 151 6.35 36.40 37.55
C ASP A 151 5.12 36.52 36.61
N PRO A 152 3.96 35.94 36.99
CA PRO A 152 2.76 35.95 36.15
C PRO A 152 2.24 37.35 35.81
N ALA A 153 2.46 38.35 36.67
CA ALA A 153 1.99 39.70 36.45
C ALA A 153 2.88 40.42 35.42
N LYS A 154 4.20 40.25 35.52
CA LYS A 154 5.15 40.79 34.55
C LYS A 154 5.00 40.13 33.19
N LEU A 155 4.86 38.80 33.13
CA LEU A 155 4.63 38.08 31.87
C LEU A 155 3.36 38.59 31.15
N ARG A 156 2.24 38.74 31.87
CA ARG A 156 1.00 39.29 31.29
C ARG A 156 1.18 40.71 30.76
N ARG A 157 1.86 41.58 31.52
CA ARG A 157 2.14 42.96 31.09
C ARG A 157 2.99 43.00 29.82
N THR A 158 4.05 42.19 29.76
CA THR A 158 4.92 42.08 28.57
C THR A 158 4.15 41.53 27.36
N LEU A 159 3.26 40.56 27.57
CA LEU A 159 2.42 40.03 26.50
C LEU A 159 1.40 41.04 25.97
N LEU A 160 0.79 41.84 26.85
CA LEU A 160 -0.15 42.90 26.47
C LEU A 160 0.52 44.08 25.75
N ALA A 161 1.82 44.29 25.98
CA ALA A 161 2.61 45.28 25.27
C ALA A 161 3.03 44.84 23.85
N ALA A 162 2.70 43.62 23.44
CA ALA A 162 3.06 43.10 22.12
C ALA A 162 2.36 43.84 20.97
N PRO A 163 3.10 44.33 19.96
CA PRO A 163 2.50 44.88 18.75
C PRO A 163 1.56 43.86 18.07
N PRO A 164 0.52 44.29 17.32
CA PRO A 164 -0.43 43.39 16.68
C PRO A 164 0.21 42.31 15.79
N SER A 165 1.25 42.67 15.03
CA SER A 165 2.02 41.73 14.19
C SER A 165 2.79 40.69 15.00
N ALA A 166 3.40 41.08 16.12
CA ALA A 166 4.07 40.18 17.06
C ALA A 166 3.07 39.28 17.78
N ARG A 167 1.91 39.81 18.16
CA ARG A 167 0.81 39.06 18.75
C ARG A 167 0.28 37.99 17.81
N ALA A 168 0.08 38.30 16.54
CA ALA A 168 -0.37 37.34 15.53
C ALA A 168 0.61 36.17 15.37
N ILE A 169 1.91 36.41 15.47
CA ILE A 169 2.94 35.35 15.45
C ILE A 169 2.82 34.45 16.69
N LEU A 170 2.66 35.05 17.88
CA LEU A 170 2.46 34.29 19.13
C LEU A 170 1.20 33.42 19.06
N ASP A 171 0.08 33.96 18.57
CA ASP A 171 -1.18 33.22 18.45
C ASP A 171 -1.05 32.07 17.44
N ARG A 172 -0.32 32.26 16.34
CA ARG A 172 -0.01 31.20 15.37
C ARG A 172 0.83 30.09 16.01
N LEU A 173 1.93 30.43 16.68
CA LEU A 173 2.81 29.45 17.36
C LEU A 173 2.09 28.75 18.51
N ALA A 174 1.18 29.44 19.21
CA ALA A 174 0.34 28.84 20.24
C ALA A 174 -0.74 27.92 19.67
N ALA A 175 -1.27 28.16 18.47
CA ALA A 175 -2.12 27.19 17.77
C ALA A 175 -1.32 25.98 17.25
N GLY A 176 -0.03 26.19 16.94
CA GLY A 176 0.99 25.18 16.67
C GLY A 176 1.81 25.48 15.40
N PRO A 177 2.85 24.67 15.11
CA PRO A 177 3.81 24.15 16.08
C PRO A 177 4.47 25.30 16.88
N PRO A 178 5.03 25.04 18.07
CA PRO A 178 5.61 26.08 18.93
C PRO A 178 6.97 26.59 18.44
N VAL A 179 7.41 26.17 17.25
CA VAL A 179 8.69 26.55 16.63
C VAL A 179 8.43 27.25 15.32
N GLY A 180 9.12 28.38 15.10
CA GLY A 180 9.12 29.11 13.84
C GLY A 180 10.53 29.19 13.25
N THR A 181 10.63 29.06 11.92
CA THR A 181 11.87 29.35 11.20
C THR A 181 11.92 30.82 10.85
N VAL A 182 13.10 31.43 11.00
CA VAL A 182 13.35 32.84 10.69
C VAL A 182 14.42 32.97 9.59
N PRO A 183 14.25 33.91 8.64
CA PRO A 183 15.27 34.17 7.63
C PRO A 183 16.62 34.54 8.25
N PRO A 184 17.75 34.22 7.58
CA PRO A 184 19.08 34.66 8.02
C PRO A 184 19.11 36.17 8.22
N GLY A 185 19.60 36.63 9.38
CA GLY A 185 19.71 38.06 9.70
C GLY A 185 18.45 38.70 10.32
N ALA A 186 17.30 38.02 10.33
CA ALA A 186 16.05 38.56 10.90
C ALA A 186 16.10 38.83 12.42
N LEU A 187 17.09 38.23 13.10
CA LEU A 187 17.36 38.40 14.54
C LEU A 187 18.56 39.35 14.82
N ARG A 188 19.25 39.85 13.78
CA ARG A 188 20.42 40.73 13.97
C ARG A 188 19.99 42.19 14.15
N ALA A 189 20.76 42.93 14.95
CA ALA A 189 20.68 44.38 14.96
C ALA A 189 21.17 44.96 13.64
N PRO A 190 20.50 45.97 13.04
CA PRO A 190 21.03 46.65 11.87
C PRO A 190 22.36 47.32 12.24
N ALA A 191 23.26 47.43 11.25
CA ALA A 191 24.44 48.27 11.40
C ALA A 191 23.98 49.72 11.62
N SER A 192 24.52 50.40 12.63
CA SER A 192 24.17 51.77 12.96
C SER A 192 24.24 52.68 11.72
N GLY A 193 23.10 53.24 11.30
CA GLY A 193 23.02 54.23 10.22
C GLY A 193 22.11 53.88 9.03
N VAL A 194 21.55 52.67 8.93
CA VAL A 194 20.58 52.32 7.88
C VAL A 194 19.17 52.38 8.47
N GLN A 195 18.37 53.37 8.06
CA GLN A 195 16.92 53.35 8.30
C GLN A 195 16.31 52.24 7.44
N ASP A 196 15.57 51.32 8.05
CA ASP A 196 14.86 50.27 7.33
C ASP A 196 13.95 50.90 6.27
N VAL A 197 14.11 50.47 5.01
CA VAL A 197 12.96 50.45 4.10
C VAL A 197 12.09 49.28 4.56
N VAL A 198 11.28 49.52 5.61
CA VAL A 198 10.30 48.55 6.08
C VAL A 198 9.17 48.50 5.05
N PRO A 199 8.88 47.35 4.42
CA PRO A 199 7.65 47.22 3.64
C PRO A 199 6.46 47.44 4.59
N ALA A 200 5.54 48.34 4.24
CA ALA A 200 4.31 48.51 4.99
C ALA A 200 3.61 47.14 5.13
N ASP A 201 3.17 46.77 6.35
CA ASP A 201 2.36 45.55 6.59
C ASP A 201 0.98 45.76 5.95
N PRO A 202 0.70 45.17 4.78
CA PRO A 202 -0.55 45.41 4.07
C PRO A 202 -1.71 44.62 4.71
N THR A 203 -1.42 43.73 5.67
CA THR A 203 -2.38 42.83 6.32
C THR A 203 -2.90 43.35 7.66
N ASN A 204 -2.13 44.13 8.42
CA ASN A 204 -2.51 44.54 9.79
C ASN A 204 -2.48 46.05 10.09
N GLY A 205 -2.13 46.92 9.13
CA GLY A 205 -2.30 48.38 9.25
C GLY A 205 -1.57 49.08 10.41
N GLY A 206 -0.55 48.45 11.00
CA GLY A 206 0.22 49.01 12.12
C GLY A 206 1.42 49.87 11.68
N PRO A 207 1.99 50.69 12.59
CA PRO A 207 3.20 51.48 12.30
C PRO A 207 4.39 50.57 11.94
N PRO A 208 5.38 51.06 11.16
CA PRO A 208 6.58 50.31 10.80
C PRO A 208 7.40 50.07 12.06
N THR A 209 7.16 48.93 12.70
CA THR A 209 7.96 48.39 13.77
C THR A 209 8.95 47.46 13.12
N GLY A 210 10.24 47.52 13.48
CA GLY A 210 11.23 46.57 12.97
C GLY A 210 10.79 45.11 13.17
N SER A 211 11.55 44.15 12.62
CA SER A 211 11.25 42.70 12.66
C SER A 211 10.40 42.25 13.89
N PRO A 212 9.10 41.93 13.72
CA PRO A 212 8.21 41.55 14.84
C PRO A 212 8.74 40.35 15.65
N VAL A 213 9.44 39.43 15.00
CA VAL A 213 10.07 38.28 15.65
C VAL A 213 11.23 38.71 16.55
N ARG A 214 12.00 39.72 16.14
CA ARG A 214 13.07 40.27 16.97
C ARG A 214 12.51 40.94 18.22
N TRP A 215 11.43 41.71 18.10
CA TRP A 215 10.76 42.29 19.26
C TRP A 215 10.36 41.21 20.28
N LEU A 216 9.80 40.09 19.82
CA LEU A 216 9.42 38.96 20.66
C LEU A 216 10.62 38.31 21.37
N VAL A 217 11.77 38.22 20.70
CA VAL A 217 13.01 37.69 21.28
C VAL A 217 13.60 38.66 22.30
N ASP A 218 13.66 39.97 21.98
CA ASP A 218 14.17 41.01 22.87
C ASP A 218 13.34 41.09 24.17
N HIS A 219 12.03 40.86 24.08
CA HIS A 219 11.09 40.83 25.21
C HIS A 219 10.95 39.44 25.86
N ARG A 220 11.75 38.45 25.45
CA ARG A 220 11.80 37.09 26.03
C ARG A 220 10.46 36.33 25.95
N LEU A 221 9.63 36.65 24.97
CA LEU A 221 8.40 35.91 24.66
C LEU A 221 8.67 34.76 23.67
N LEU A 222 9.76 34.83 22.91
CA LEU A 222 10.31 33.75 22.11
C LEU A 222 11.79 33.56 22.44
N VAL A 223 12.27 32.31 22.41
CA VAL A 223 13.67 31.97 22.64
C VAL A 223 14.31 31.47 21.34
N PRO A 224 15.46 32.03 20.92
CA PRO A 224 16.18 31.50 19.77
C PRO A 224 16.74 30.10 20.09
N VAL A 225 16.53 29.15 19.19
CA VAL A 225 17.04 27.77 19.30
C VAL A 225 18.12 27.56 18.25
N SER A 226 19.25 26.98 18.65
CA SER A 226 20.49 26.96 17.86
C SER A 226 20.39 26.37 16.45
N GLY A 227 20.82 27.20 15.49
CA GLY A 227 21.49 26.91 14.21
C GLY A 227 22.36 28.09 13.75
N ALA A 228 22.58 29.08 14.63
CA ALA A 228 23.05 30.43 14.27
C ALA A 228 24.58 30.60 14.22
N GLU A 229 25.36 29.58 14.57
CA GLU A 229 26.83 29.64 14.48
C GLU A 229 27.37 29.23 13.09
N SER A 230 26.51 28.75 12.17
CA SER A 230 26.90 28.37 10.81
C SER A 230 25.89 28.85 9.77
N GLY A 231 25.76 30.17 9.58
CA GLY A 231 25.18 30.80 8.38
C GLY A 231 23.75 30.41 7.97
N GLY A 232 23.04 29.56 8.72
CA GLY A 232 21.73 29.01 8.39
C GLY A 232 20.57 29.90 8.86
N ALA A 233 19.35 29.52 8.44
CA ALA A 233 18.12 30.08 8.97
C ALA A 233 18.05 29.86 10.50
N GLY A 234 17.70 30.90 11.25
CA GLY A 234 17.50 30.76 12.70
C GLY A 234 16.18 30.06 13.01
N ALA A 235 16.05 29.48 14.19
CA ALA A 235 14.77 29.00 14.72
C ALA A 235 14.44 29.74 16.02
N VAL A 236 13.16 29.97 16.25
CA VAL A 236 12.63 30.51 17.51
C VAL A 236 11.60 29.56 18.08
N GLU A 237 11.57 29.41 19.39
CA GLU A 237 10.64 28.54 20.10
C GLU A 237 9.83 29.35 21.11
N LEU A 238 8.53 29.05 21.19
CA LEU A 238 7.58 29.60 22.14
C LEU A 238 7.65 28.81 23.45
N PRO A 239 8.11 29.42 24.58
CA PRO A 239 8.14 28.73 25.86
C PRO A 239 6.76 28.25 26.30
N ARG A 240 6.71 27.08 26.96
CA ARG A 240 5.47 26.42 27.39
C ARG A 240 4.53 27.33 28.17
N GLU A 241 5.07 28.10 29.12
CA GLU A 241 4.33 28.98 30.02
C GLU A 241 3.64 30.11 29.25
N VAL A 242 4.31 30.63 28.21
CA VAL A 242 3.74 31.64 27.30
C VAL A 242 2.63 31.00 26.47
N GLY A 243 2.84 29.80 25.93
CA GLY A 243 1.82 29.04 25.21
C GLY A 243 0.56 28.75 26.04
N LEU A 244 0.73 28.34 27.30
CA LEU A 244 -0.38 28.11 28.24
C LEU A 244 -1.14 29.41 28.57
N LEU A 245 -0.42 30.53 28.71
CA LEU A 245 -1.02 31.85 28.89
C LEU A 245 -1.86 32.27 27.68
N LEU A 246 -1.38 31.99 26.47
CA LEU A 246 -2.08 32.28 25.20
C LEU A 246 -3.34 31.44 25.00
N ARG A 247 -3.39 30.24 25.59
CA ARG A 247 -4.50 29.28 25.47
C ARG A 247 -5.50 29.31 26.61
N ARG A 248 -5.52 30.34 27.46
CA ARG A 248 -6.44 30.41 28.61
C ARG A 248 -7.91 30.23 28.24
N GLU A 249 -8.31 30.75 27.08
CA GLU A 249 -9.68 30.66 26.57
C GLU A 249 -10.01 29.32 25.89
N THR A 250 -9.01 28.49 25.59
CA THR A 250 -9.21 27.18 24.93
C THR A 250 -8.86 26.00 25.83
N GLY A 251 -8.03 26.21 26.86
CA GLY A 251 -7.52 25.21 27.78
C GLY A 251 -6.07 24.81 27.47
N PRO A 252 -5.38 24.17 28.44
CA PRO A 252 -3.95 23.84 28.32
C PRO A 252 -3.63 22.91 27.14
N LEU A 253 -4.56 22.01 26.81
CA LEU A 253 -4.43 21.03 25.71
C LEU A 253 -4.92 21.58 24.35
N GLY A 254 -5.33 22.84 24.30
CA GLY A 254 -6.06 23.41 23.16
C GLY A 254 -7.49 22.87 23.05
N PRO A 255 -8.16 23.06 21.89
CA PRO A 255 -9.52 22.60 21.71
C PRO A 255 -9.60 21.06 21.76
N LEU A 256 -10.28 20.53 22.77
CA LEU A 256 -10.56 19.10 22.90
C LEU A 256 -11.80 18.73 22.09
N ARG A 257 -11.66 17.77 21.16
CA ARG A 257 -12.76 17.24 20.35
C ARG A 257 -13.01 15.79 20.72
N THR A 258 -13.91 15.54 21.67
CA THR A 258 -14.23 14.18 22.16
C THR A 258 -14.93 13.31 21.13
N GLU A 259 -15.68 13.94 20.22
CA GLU A 259 -16.47 13.28 19.19
C GLU A 259 -15.94 13.65 17.80
N PRO A 260 -16.12 12.76 16.81
CA PRO A 260 -15.76 13.06 15.43
C PRO A 260 -16.54 14.29 14.93
N PRO A 261 -15.95 15.10 14.03
CA PRO A 261 -16.66 16.19 13.37
C PRO A 261 -17.97 15.70 12.73
N THR A 262 -19.06 16.44 12.94
CA THR A 262 -20.36 16.11 12.35
C THR A 262 -20.34 16.38 10.85
N VAL A 263 -20.89 15.44 10.07
CA VAL A 263 -21.15 15.63 8.64
C VAL A 263 -22.50 16.30 8.46
N ALA A 264 -22.53 17.42 7.73
CA ALA A 264 -23.76 18.18 7.47
C ALA A 264 -24.60 17.56 6.34
N ALA A 265 -23.99 16.74 5.48
CA ALA A 265 -24.67 16.11 4.35
C ALA A 265 -25.79 15.14 4.78
N ALA A 266 -26.98 15.33 4.24
CA ALA A 266 -28.09 14.39 4.43
C ALA A 266 -27.89 13.11 3.60
N PRO A 267 -28.32 11.94 4.10
CA PRO A 267 -28.38 10.71 3.32
C PRO A 267 -29.28 10.87 2.10
N ARG A 268 -28.83 10.34 0.96
CA ARG A 268 -29.63 10.22 -0.27
C ARG A 268 -30.42 8.90 -0.26
N GLU A 269 -31.29 8.72 -1.24
CA GLU A 269 -31.88 7.40 -1.50
C GLU A 269 -30.78 6.43 -1.98
N PRO A 270 -30.57 5.27 -1.31
CA PRO A 270 -29.51 4.33 -1.66
C PRO A 270 -29.56 3.87 -3.11
N LYS A 271 -30.76 3.67 -3.65
CA LYS A 271 -30.97 3.23 -5.05
C LYS A 271 -30.42 4.23 -6.07
N ILE A 272 -30.53 5.54 -5.81
CA ILE A 272 -30.00 6.58 -6.71
C ILE A 272 -28.46 6.55 -6.71
N VAL A 273 -27.85 6.40 -5.52
CA VAL A 273 -26.39 6.28 -5.36
C VAL A 273 -25.87 5.04 -6.09
N ASP A 274 -26.53 3.90 -5.88
CA ASP A 274 -26.18 2.62 -6.47
C ASP A 274 -26.33 2.63 -8.00
N ASN A 275 -27.40 3.21 -8.53
CA ASN A 275 -27.59 3.35 -9.98
C ASN A 275 -26.50 4.22 -10.62
N ALA A 276 -26.13 5.34 -9.97
CA ALA A 276 -25.07 6.21 -10.46
C ALA A 276 -23.70 5.49 -10.48
N GLY A 277 -23.38 4.75 -9.41
CA GLY A 277 -22.17 3.94 -9.35
C GLY A 277 -22.18 2.78 -10.35
N THR A 278 -23.34 2.15 -10.58
CA THR A 278 -23.51 1.05 -11.53
C THR A 278 -23.26 1.52 -12.97
N GLY A 279 -23.79 2.69 -13.34
CA GLY A 279 -23.49 3.30 -14.63
C GLY A 279 -22.00 3.54 -14.83
N GLN A 280 -21.31 4.04 -13.80
CA GLN A 280 -19.87 4.25 -13.86
C GLN A 280 -19.08 2.93 -13.92
N THR A 281 -19.56 1.89 -13.24
CA THR A 281 -18.97 0.54 -13.28
C THR A 281 -18.98 -0.03 -14.70
N MET A 282 -20.09 0.14 -15.43
CA MET A 282 -20.18 -0.28 -16.83
C MET A 282 -19.19 0.47 -17.71
N GLU A 283 -19.07 1.80 -17.53
CA GLU A 283 -18.11 2.63 -18.28
C GLU A 283 -16.66 2.24 -17.99
N VAL A 284 -16.31 1.92 -16.73
CA VAL A 284 -14.94 1.51 -16.35
C VAL A 284 -14.53 0.23 -17.04
N VAL A 285 -15.40 -0.79 -17.05
CA VAL A 285 -15.13 -2.07 -17.73
C VAL A 285 -14.96 -1.83 -19.24
N ARG A 286 -15.87 -1.06 -19.86
CA ARG A 286 -15.82 -0.74 -21.28
C ARG A 286 -14.55 0.02 -21.67
N HIS A 287 -14.20 1.07 -20.93
CA HIS A 287 -13.00 1.86 -21.20
C HIS A 287 -11.71 1.07 -20.97
N THR A 288 -11.69 0.19 -19.97
CA THR A 288 -10.54 -0.71 -19.75
C THR A 288 -10.35 -1.65 -20.92
N GLU A 289 -11.42 -2.26 -21.42
CA GLU A 289 -11.38 -3.14 -22.61
C GLU A 289 -10.85 -2.37 -23.84
N ALA A 290 -11.44 -1.21 -24.15
CA ALA A 290 -11.03 -0.39 -25.29
C ALA A 290 -9.54 0.06 -25.21
N LEU A 291 -9.06 0.37 -24.00
CA LEU A 291 -7.67 0.76 -23.74
C LEU A 291 -6.71 -0.41 -23.97
N LEU A 292 -7.07 -1.62 -23.53
CA LEU A 292 -6.27 -2.83 -23.71
C LEU A 292 -6.24 -3.27 -25.18
N ASP A 293 -7.35 -3.13 -25.91
CA ASP A 293 -7.41 -3.40 -27.35
C ASP A 293 -6.59 -2.40 -28.16
N ALA A 294 -6.65 -1.10 -27.82
CA ALA A 294 -5.82 -0.07 -28.44
C ALA A 294 -4.32 -0.35 -28.25
N LEU A 295 -3.93 -0.82 -27.06
CA LEU A 295 -2.55 -1.20 -26.76
C LEU A 295 -2.14 -2.51 -27.44
N ALA A 296 -3.06 -3.46 -27.63
CA ALA A 296 -2.82 -4.68 -28.40
C ALA A 296 -2.53 -4.38 -29.87
N ALA A 297 -3.24 -3.39 -30.43
CA ALA A 297 -3.09 -2.96 -31.81
C ALA A 297 -1.81 -2.14 -32.05
N ASP A 298 -1.48 -1.22 -31.13
CA ASP A 298 -0.29 -0.37 -31.19
C ASP A 298 0.47 -0.35 -29.85
N PRO A 299 1.34 -1.36 -29.63
CA PRO A 299 2.18 -1.49 -28.44
C PRO A 299 2.97 -0.25 -28.07
N ALA A 300 2.93 0.15 -26.80
CA ALA A 300 3.71 1.28 -26.32
C ALA A 300 5.10 0.83 -25.82
N PRO A 301 6.19 1.52 -26.21
CA PRO A 301 7.52 1.24 -25.68
C PRO A 301 7.63 1.66 -24.20
N VAL A 302 8.42 0.90 -23.44
CA VAL A 302 8.81 1.27 -22.08
C VAL A 302 9.94 2.29 -22.15
N LEU A 303 9.91 3.31 -21.27
CA LEU A 303 11.00 4.28 -21.17
C LEU A 303 12.23 3.67 -20.49
N ARG A 304 13.41 4.23 -20.76
CA ARG A 304 14.65 3.87 -20.03
C ARG A 304 14.57 4.15 -18.53
N THR A 305 13.73 5.10 -18.14
CA THR A 305 13.43 5.44 -16.74
C THR A 305 12.33 4.55 -16.16
N GLY A 306 11.76 3.62 -16.93
CA GLY A 306 10.59 2.83 -16.57
C GLY A 306 9.28 3.53 -16.94
N GLY A 307 8.23 2.72 -17.12
CA GLY A 307 6.88 3.20 -17.44
C GLY A 307 6.67 3.65 -18.89
N LEU A 308 5.52 4.27 -19.14
CA LEU A 308 5.03 4.73 -20.43
C LEU A 308 5.36 6.20 -20.69
N GLY A 309 5.71 6.53 -21.93
CA GLY A 309 5.91 7.91 -22.35
C GLY A 309 4.64 8.77 -22.27
N VAL A 310 4.80 10.06 -21.96
CA VAL A 310 3.70 11.05 -21.96
C VAL A 310 2.97 11.10 -23.31
N ARG A 311 3.71 10.88 -24.41
CA ARG A 311 3.14 10.83 -25.78
C ARG A 311 2.24 9.61 -25.97
N ASP A 312 2.65 8.45 -25.47
CA ASP A 312 1.87 7.21 -25.54
C ASP A 312 0.61 7.32 -24.68
N LEU A 313 0.72 7.86 -23.47
CA LEU A 313 -0.44 8.12 -22.60
C LEU A 313 -1.46 9.04 -23.29
N ARG A 314 -1.01 10.15 -23.89
CA ARG A 314 -1.88 11.06 -24.66
C ARG A 314 -2.50 10.42 -25.88
N ARG A 315 -1.76 9.54 -26.58
CA ARG A 315 -2.30 8.77 -27.71
C ARG A 315 -3.45 7.89 -27.25
N LEU A 316 -3.24 7.11 -26.19
CA LEU A 316 -4.24 6.19 -25.64
C LEU A 316 -5.47 6.95 -25.13
N ALA A 317 -5.28 8.06 -24.43
CA ALA A 317 -6.36 8.94 -23.98
C ALA A 317 -7.20 9.44 -25.17
N LYS A 318 -6.53 9.93 -26.24
CA LYS A 318 -7.22 10.41 -27.45
C LYS A 318 -7.97 9.32 -28.19
N VAL A 319 -7.40 8.12 -28.31
CA VAL A 319 -8.03 6.98 -29.01
C VAL A 319 -9.27 6.47 -28.26
N THR A 320 -9.21 6.47 -26.92
CA THR A 320 -10.31 5.99 -26.07
C THR A 320 -11.33 7.08 -25.74
N GLY A 321 -11.06 8.35 -26.07
CA GLY A 321 -11.94 9.48 -25.76
C GLY A 321 -11.91 9.91 -24.29
N LEU A 322 -10.85 9.57 -23.56
CA LEU A 322 -10.67 9.85 -22.13
C LEU A 322 -9.72 11.03 -21.90
N ASP A 323 -9.75 11.58 -20.68
CA ASP A 323 -8.71 12.49 -20.21
C ASP A 323 -7.45 11.74 -19.73
N GLU A 324 -6.33 12.45 -19.61
CA GLU A 324 -5.05 11.84 -19.20
C GLU A 324 -5.13 11.18 -17.80
N PRO A 325 -5.75 11.81 -16.77
CA PRO A 325 -5.87 11.20 -15.43
C PRO A 325 -6.69 9.91 -15.40
N THR A 326 -7.84 9.86 -16.09
CA THR A 326 -8.65 8.63 -16.14
C THR A 326 -7.93 7.53 -16.89
N THR A 327 -7.25 7.87 -18.00
CA THR A 327 -6.43 6.92 -18.75
C THR A 327 -5.31 6.33 -17.88
N ALA A 328 -4.62 7.17 -17.11
CA ALA A 328 -3.60 6.73 -16.16
C ALA A 328 -4.18 5.80 -15.09
N LEU A 329 -5.34 6.14 -14.51
CA LEU A 329 -6.02 5.31 -13.51
C LEU A 329 -6.36 3.91 -14.03
N LEU A 330 -6.92 3.83 -15.25
CA LEU A 330 -7.28 2.54 -15.85
C LEU A 330 -6.03 1.73 -16.22
N LEU A 331 -4.97 2.35 -16.75
CA LEU A 331 -3.69 1.67 -17.02
C LEU A 331 -3.07 1.09 -15.75
N GLU A 332 -2.97 1.90 -14.70
CA GLU A 332 -2.38 1.50 -13.42
C GLU A 332 -3.18 0.38 -12.75
N THR A 333 -4.51 0.49 -12.80
CA THR A 333 -5.41 -0.53 -12.24
C THR A 333 -5.37 -1.83 -13.05
N ALA A 334 -5.35 -1.76 -14.39
CA ALA A 334 -5.21 -2.93 -15.26
C ALA A 334 -3.86 -3.63 -15.09
N TYR A 335 -2.78 -2.86 -14.89
CA TYR A 335 -1.46 -3.39 -14.56
C TYR A 335 -1.44 -4.10 -13.21
N ALA A 336 -2.06 -3.51 -12.18
CA ALA A 336 -2.20 -4.13 -10.86
C ALA A 336 -3.10 -5.38 -10.87
N ALA A 337 -4.11 -5.40 -11.74
CA ALA A 337 -5.00 -6.55 -11.96
C ALA A 337 -4.35 -7.69 -12.77
N GLY A 338 -3.14 -7.48 -13.30
CA GLY A 338 -2.40 -8.47 -14.10
C GLY A 338 -2.84 -8.54 -15.57
N LEU A 339 -3.65 -7.60 -16.04
CA LEU A 339 -4.14 -7.54 -17.43
C LEU A 339 -3.09 -6.98 -18.39
N LEU A 340 -2.15 -6.17 -17.88
CA LEU A 340 -1.01 -5.61 -18.61
C LEU A 340 0.31 -6.20 -18.14
N GLY A 341 1.26 -6.29 -19.06
CA GLY A 341 2.63 -6.72 -18.76
C GLY A 341 3.65 -6.15 -19.75
N GLU A 342 4.91 -6.32 -19.40
CA GLU A 342 6.05 -5.90 -20.22
C GLU A 342 6.58 -7.12 -20.98
N LEU A 343 6.90 -6.95 -22.26
CA LEU A 343 7.50 -7.96 -23.12
C LEU A 343 8.81 -7.43 -23.70
N ASP A 344 9.88 -8.24 -23.59
CA ASP A 344 11.16 -7.95 -24.23
C ASP A 344 11.08 -8.14 -25.75
N LEU A 345 11.64 -7.19 -26.50
CA LEU A 345 11.71 -7.27 -27.96
C LEU A 345 12.71 -8.35 -28.42
N PRO A 346 12.41 -9.11 -29.50
CA PRO A 346 13.35 -10.07 -30.06
C PRO A 346 14.64 -9.40 -30.52
N GLY A 347 15.81 -9.88 -30.06
CA GLY A 347 17.11 -9.30 -30.37
C GLY A 347 17.63 -8.29 -29.33
N ALA A 348 16.94 -8.11 -28.20
CA ALA A 348 17.44 -7.34 -27.07
C ALA A 348 18.80 -7.90 -26.61
N SER A 349 19.85 -7.10 -26.79
CA SER A 349 21.23 -7.44 -26.37
C SER A 349 21.58 -6.88 -25.00
N THR A 350 20.71 -6.03 -24.45
CA THR A 350 20.99 -5.29 -23.22
C THR A 350 20.19 -5.85 -22.05
N THR A 351 20.87 -6.12 -20.94
CA THR A 351 20.26 -6.44 -19.64
C THR A 351 19.70 -5.21 -18.91
N ARG A 352 19.58 -4.07 -19.61
CA ARG A 352 19.12 -2.80 -19.02
C ARG A 352 17.61 -2.69 -19.16
N TYR A 353 16.93 -2.56 -18.02
CA TYR A 353 15.49 -2.40 -17.90
C TYR A 353 14.95 -1.28 -18.82
N GLY A 354 13.82 -1.53 -19.49
CA GLY A 354 13.07 -0.55 -20.27
C GLY A 354 13.59 -0.22 -21.68
N ALA A 355 14.86 -0.44 -22.02
CA ALA A 355 15.39 0.04 -23.32
C ALA A 355 14.90 -0.74 -24.55
N ASP A 356 14.42 -1.98 -24.36
CA ASP A 356 13.96 -2.88 -25.44
C ASP A 356 12.64 -3.58 -25.04
N GLN A 357 11.79 -2.92 -24.26
CA GLN A 357 10.54 -3.49 -23.74
C GLN A 357 9.32 -2.77 -24.29
N GLN A 358 8.22 -3.51 -24.45
CA GLN A 358 6.91 -2.95 -24.81
C GLN A 358 5.85 -3.39 -23.81
N VAL A 359 4.90 -2.51 -23.53
CA VAL A 359 3.73 -2.81 -22.70
C VAL A 359 2.61 -3.32 -23.58
N LEU A 360 2.09 -4.50 -23.25
CA LEU A 360 1.05 -5.22 -23.99
C LEU A 360 0.04 -5.85 -23.03
N PRO A 361 -1.16 -6.23 -23.50
CA PRO A 361 -2.02 -7.13 -22.74
C PRO A 361 -1.38 -8.50 -22.49
N THR A 362 -1.66 -9.08 -21.32
CA THR A 362 -1.25 -10.44 -20.94
C THR A 362 -2.30 -11.47 -21.40
N GLY A 363 -1.99 -12.77 -21.24
CA GLY A 363 -3.01 -13.82 -21.40
C GLY A 363 -4.18 -13.72 -20.40
N GLY A 364 -4.00 -13.02 -19.27
CA GLY A 364 -5.06 -12.78 -18.28
C GLY A 364 -6.18 -11.87 -18.80
N TYR A 365 -5.91 -11.05 -19.82
CA TYR A 365 -6.93 -10.21 -20.45
C TYR A 365 -8.05 -11.03 -21.09
N GLU A 366 -7.73 -12.11 -21.80
CA GLU A 366 -8.74 -12.96 -22.46
C GLU A 366 -9.64 -13.65 -21.43
N VAL A 367 -9.04 -14.12 -20.32
CA VAL A 367 -9.78 -14.71 -19.19
C VAL A 367 -10.71 -13.67 -18.57
N TRP A 368 -10.22 -12.44 -18.38
CA TRP A 368 -11.02 -11.35 -17.82
C TRP A 368 -12.21 -11.00 -18.72
N ARG A 369 -12.03 -10.93 -20.06
CA ARG A 369 -13.12 -10.66 -21.02
C ARG A 369 -14.27 -11.68 -20.95
N ALA A 370 -13.95 -12.94 -20.63
CA ALA A 370 -14.94 -14.00 -20.51
C ALA A 370 -15.79 -13.93 -19.22
N LEU A 371 -15.43 -13.08 -18.25
CA LEU A 371 -16.16 -12.92 -17.00
C LEU A 371 -17.41 -12.03 -17.14
N SER A 372 -18.38 -12.20 -16.23
CA SER A 372 -19.50 -11.28 -16.09
C SER A 372 -19.03 -9.85 -15.77
N LEU A 373 -19.86 -8.85 -16.07
CA LEU A 373 -19.50 -7.43 -15.87
C LEU A 373 -19.13 -7.15 -14.41
N ALA A 374 -19.91 -7.65 -13.45
CA ALA A 374 -19.63 -7.45 -12.02
C ALA A 374 -18.31 -8.11 -11.58
N ARG A 375 -17.97 -9.29 -12.10
CA ARG A 375 -16.68 -9.95 -11.82
C ARG A 375 -15.51 -9.20 -12.45
N ARG A 376 -15.69 -8.70 -13.69
CA ARG A 376 -14.68 -7.86 -14.36
C ARG A 376 -14.39 -6.59 -13.56
N TRP A 377 -15.43 -5.93 -13.08
CA TRP A 377 -15.31 -4.75 -12.22
C TRP A 377 -14.67 -5.08 -10.88
N GLU A 378 -15.10 -6.16 -10.21
CA GLU A 378 -14.56 -6.54 -8.91
C GLU A 378 -13.04 -6.76 -8.97
N GLN A 379 -12.54 -7.43 -10.02
CA GLN A 379 -11.11 -7.64 -10.20
C GLN A 379 -10.33 -6.31 -10.30
N LEU A 380 -10.87 -5.32 -11.01
CA LEU A 380 -10.28 -3.98 -11.11
C LEU A 380 -10.36 -3.23 -9.77
N ALA A 381 -11.53 -3.24 -9.12
CA ALA A 381 -11.74 -2.54 -7.85
C ALA A 381 -10.86 -3.10 -6.72
N ARG A 382 -10.72 -4.44 -6.63
CA ARG A 382 -9.81 -5.09 -5.67
C ARG A 382 -8.35 -4.78 -5.99
N ALA A 383 -7.96 -4.77 -7.26
CA ALA A 383 -6.60 -4.39 -7.67
C ALA A 383 -6.28 -2.94 -7.27
N TRP A 384 -7.20 -2.01 -7.49
CA TRP A 384 -7.06 -0.61 -7.07
C TRP A 384 -6.95 -0.46 -5.54
N LEU A 385 -7.77 -1.18 -4.76
CA LEU A 385 -7.68 -1.19 -3.30
C LEU A 385 -6.34 -1.72 -2.78
N ALA A 386 -5.76 -2.71 -3.47
CA ALA A 386 -4.55 -3.40 -3.02
C ALA A 386 -3.24 -2.82 -3.58
N MET A 387 -3.28 -2.10 -4.70
CA MET A 387 -2.05 -1.63 -5.35
C MET A 387 -1.33 -0.55 -4.53
N THR A 388 -0.01 -0.64 -4.47
CA THR A 388 0.86 0.37 -3.85
C THR A 388 1.04 1.62 -4.71
N ARG A 389 0.41 1.68 -5.89
CA ARG A 389 0.62 2.76 -6.85
C ARG A 389 -0.34 3.91 -6.59
N GLN A 390 0.16 5.14 -6.51
CA GLN A 390 -0.64 6.36 -6.33
C GLN A 390 -0.74 7.08 -7.68
N VAL A 391 -1.91 6.98 -8.32
CA VAL A 391 -2.11 7.41 -9.70
C VAL A 391 -2.03 8.93 -9.85
N GLY A 392 -2.51 9.70 -8.87
CA GLY A 392 -2.47 11.16 -8.93
C GLY A 392 -1.08 11.78 -9.05
N LEU A 393 -0.01 11.01 -8.83
CA LEU A 393 1.37 11.43 -9.08
C LEU A 393 1.75 11.44 -10.56
N VAL A 394 1.06 10.67 -11.40
CA VAL A 394 1.35 10.59 -12.83
C VAL A 394 1.17 11.98 -13.45
N GLY A 395 2.21 12.47 -14.13
CA GLY A 395 2.26 13.82 -14.68
C GLY A 395 2.80 14.89 -13.73
N GLN A 396 2.96 14.60 -12.42
CA GLN A 396 3.67 15.48 -11.49
C GLN A 396 5.19 15.37 -11.67
N ARG A 397 5.93 16.23 -10.97
CA ARG A 397 7.40 16.21 -10.97
C ARG A 397 7.95 15.54 -9.72
N ASP A 398 8.97 14.72 -9.88
CA ASP A 398 9.71 14.08 -8.80
C ASP A 398 10.69 15.05 -8.11
N ASP A 399 11.40 14.56 -7.08
CA ASP A 399 12.41 15.34 -6.34
C ASP A 399 13.60 15.79 -7.21
N ARG A 400 13.75 15.22 -8.41
CA ARG A 400 14.79 15.55 -9.41
C ARG A 400 14.23 16.40 -10.55
N ASP A 401 13.05 16.98 -10.38
CA ASP A 401 12.31 17.81 -11.34
C ASP A 401 11.91 17.07 -12.64
N ARG A 402 11.83 15.73 -12.63
CA ARG A 402 11.45 14.90 -13.77
C ARG A 402 9.98 14.49 -13.70
N PRO A 403 9.28 14.40 -14.85
CA PRO A 403 7.87 13.97 -14.86
C PRO A 403 7.74 12.50 -14.48
N ILE A 404 6.83 12.21 -13.54
CA ILE A 404 6.45 10.85 -13.13
C ILE A 404 5.56 10.25 -14.22
N SER A 405 5.97 9.10 -14.75
CA SER A 405 5.32 8.44 -15.88
C SER A 405 4.37 7.33 -15.42
N ALA A 406 3.31 7.04 -16.17
CA ALA A 406 2.44 5.91 -15.87
C ALA A 406 3.23 4.59 -15.92
N LEU A 407 2.91 3.64 -15.04
CA LEU A 407 3.61 2.35 -14.87
C LEU A 407 5.08 2.46 -14.39
N SER A 408 5.57 3.65 -14.03
CA SER A 408 6.93 3.83 -13.51
C SER A 408 7.04 3.54 -12.01
N ALA A 409 8.22 3.20 -11.50
CA ALA A 409 8.41 2.88 -10.08
C ALA A 409 8.20 4.10 -9.16
N GLU A 410 8.38 5.31 -9.68
CA GLU A 410 8.24 6.59 -8.96
C GLU A 410 6.80 6.87 -8.50
N ALA A 411 5.80 6.21 -9.10
CA ALA A 411 4.41 6.28 -8.66
C ALA A 411 4.11 5.35 -7.46
N GLU A 412 5.06 4.54 -6.99
CA GLU A 412 4.86 3.64 -5.85
C GLU A 412 4.91 4.34 -4.50
N ARG A 413 3.91 4.04 -3.68
CA ARG A 413 3.72 4.50 -2.31
C ARG A 413 3.20 3.33 -1.48
N ALA A 414 4.05 2.77 -0.64
CA ALA A 414 3.69 1.65 0.23
C ALA A 414 2.42 1.93 1.08
N GLY A 415 2.17 3.20 1.44
CA GLY A 415 0.98 3.61 2.21
C GLY A 415 -0.31 3.83 1.40
N ALA A 416 -0.31 3.70 0.07
CA ALA A 416 -1.49 3.95 -0.76
C ALA A 416 -2.68 3.01 -0.45
N PRO A 417 -2.50 1.69 -0.25
CA PRO A 417 -3.61 0.80 0.12
C PRO A 417 -4.25 1.20 1.46
N ALA A 418 -3.42 1.57 2.45
CA ALA A 418 -3.90 2.02 3.75
C ALA A 418 -4.65 3.36 3.65
N ALA A 419 -4.20 4.28 2.80
CA ALA A 419 -4.89 5.55 2.55
C ALA A 419 -6.26 5.35 1.89
N ARG A 420 -6.36 4.47 0.88
CA ARG A 420 -7.64 4.10 0.24
C ARG A 420 -8.63 3.53 1.24
N ARG A 421 -8.19 2.56 2.05
CA ARG A 421 -9.03 1.97 3.10
C ARG A 421 -9.43 2.99 4.16
N ALA A 422 -8.55 3.91 4.54
CA ALA A 422 -8.87 4.95 5.51
C ALA A 422 -9.98 5.89 5.00
N VAL A 423 -9.85 6.39 3.77
CA VAL A 423 -10.85 7.26 3.13
C VAL A 423 -12.19 6.54 3.00
N LEU A 424 -12.18 5.32 2.46
CA LEU A 424 -13.41 4.55 2.25
C LEU A 424 -14.03 4.06 3.57
N GLY A 425 -13.22 3.76 4.58
CA GLY A 425 -13.68 3.42 5.92
C GLY A 425 -14.38 4.58 6.62
N VAL A 426 -13.95 5.83 6.37
CA VAL A 426 -14.70 7.02 6.80
C VAL A 426 -16.08 7.06 6.16
N LEU A 427 -16.19 6.81 4.85
CA LEU A 427 -17.50 6.75 4.17
C LEU A 427 -18.35 5.57 4.63
N ALA A 428 -17.73 4.44 4.96
CA ALA A 428 -18.40 3.24 5.46
C ALA A 428 -19.00 3.47 6.85
N ASP A 429 -18.33 4.19 7.74
CA ASP A 429 -18.86 4.42 9.09
C ASP A 429 -20.00 5.44 9.14
N LEU A 430 -20.20 6.22 8.07
CA LEU A 430 -21.36 7.09 7.93
C LEU A 430 -22.62 6.28 7.60
N PRO A 431 -23.82 6.81 7.92
CA PRO A 431 -25.08 6.20 7.49
C PRO A 431 -25.07 5.91 5.97
N PRO A 432 -25.66 4.79 5.51
CA PRO A 432 -25.70 4.45 4.09
C PRO A 432 -26.20 5.61 3.22
N ALA A 433 -25.63 5.76 2.03
CA ALA A 433 -25.96 6.82 1.07
C ALA A 433 -25.71 8.27 1.54
N THR A 434 -24.93 8.49 2.61
CA THR A 434 -24.43 9.82 2.99
C THR A 434 -23.30 10.24 2.05
N ALA A 435 -23.39 11.44 1.44
CA ALA A 435 -22.33 11.99 0.60
C ALA A 435 -21.66 13.20 1.27
N PRO A 436 -20.66 12.99 2.13
CA PRO A 436 -19.89 14.08 2.71
C PRO A 436 -19.09 14.83 1.62
N THR A 437 -18.83 16.11 1.87
CA THR A 437 -17.87 16.88 1.08
C THR A 437 -16.45 16.37 1.31
N PRO A 438 -15.51 16.57 0.36
CA PRO A 438 -14.12 16.17 0.54
C PRO A 438 -13.48 16.74 1.81
N ASP A 439 -13.81 17.98 2.19
CA ASP A 439 -13.24 18.62 3.39
C ASP A 439 -13.82 18.03 4.69
N GLU A 440 -15.08 17.59 4.70
CA GLU A 440 -15.65 16.83 5.83
C GLU A 440 -14.94 15.48 6.00
N VAL A 441 -14.65 14.78 4.91
CA VAL A 441 -13.88 13.52 4.94
C VAL A 441 -12.48 13.76 5.49
N LEU A 442 -11.80 14.82 5.03
CA LEU A 442 -10.48 15.20 5.55
C LEU A 442 -10.53 15.55 7.04
N GLY A 443 -11.56 16.26 7.50
CA GLY A 443 -11.77 16.55 8.91
C GLY A 443 -11.96 15.31 9.77
N LEU A 444 -12.72 14.32 9.27
CA LEU A 444 -12.88 13.02 9.92
C LEU A 444 -11.58 12.22 9.95
N LEU A 445 -10.79 12.25 8.87
CA LEU A 445 -9.47 11.60 8.81
C LEU A 445 -8.47 12.23 9.79
N ASP A 446 -8.40 13.57 9.87
CA ASP A 446 -7.54 14.25 10.85
C ASP A 446 -7.99 13.97 12.29
N TRP A 447 -9.29 13.81 12.55
CA TRP A 447 -9.75 13.40 13.87
C TRP A 447 -9.41 11.93 14.20
N ARG A 448 -9.60 10.99 13.27
CA ARG A 448 -9.39 9.55 13.52
C ARG A 448 -7.93 9.14 13.66
N ALA A 449 -7.04 9.75 12.86
CA ALA A 449 -5.63 9.38 12.81
C ALA A 449 -4.79 10.59 12.36
N PRO A 450 -4.70 11.68 13.14
CA PRO A 450 -4.06 12.94 12.72
C PRO A 450 -2.63 12.74 12.23
N ARG A 451 -1.88 11.82 12.84
CA ARG A 451 -0.49 11.53 12.46
C ARG A 451 -0.36 10.83 11.10
N ARG A 452 -1.39 10.10 10.64
CA ARG A 452 -1.44 9.50 9.31
C ARG A 452 -2.01 10.44 8.26
N SER A 453 -2.89 11.35 8.68
CA SER A 453 -3.71 12.16 7.78
C SER A 453 -3.05 13.46 7.33
N ARG A 454 -2.32 14.12 8.23
CA ARG A 454 -1.70 15.43 7.97
C ARG A 454 -0.65 15.37 6.86
N GLY A 455 -0.72 16.32 5.93
CA GLY A 455 0.17 16.40 4.77
C GLY A 455 -0.16 15.41 3.65
N ARG A 456 -1.30 14.71 3.74
CA ARG A 456 -1.79 13.76 2.71
C ARG A 456 -3.14 14.16 2.14
N GLU A 457 -3.56 15.41 2.33
CA GLU A 457 -4.87 15.93 1.95
C GLU A 457 -5.11 15.78 0.44
N THR A 458 -4.10 16.07 -0.38
CA THR A 458 -4.15 15.89 -1.84
C THR A 458 -4.36 14.42 -2.20
N ALA A 459 -3.60 13.50 -1.60
CA ALA A 459 -3.72 12.06 -1.86
C ALA A 459 -5.11 11.52 -1.47
N HIS A 460 -5.70 12.00 -0.37
CA HIS A 460 -7.05 11.59 0.02
C HIS A 460 -8.13 12.13 -0.93
N ARG A 461 -7.98 13.36 -1.45
CA ARG A 461 -8.87 13.91 -2.48
C ARG A 461 -8.78 13.11 -3.78
N GLU A 462 -7.57 12.73 -4.18
CA GLU A 462 -7.34 11.84 -5.31
C GLU A 462 -8.06 10.50 -5.13
N VAL A 463 -7.98 9.87 -3.95
CA VAL A 463 -8.72 8.63 -3.66
C VAL A 463 -10.22 8.80 -3.82
N LEU A 464 -10.81 9.91 -3.37
CA LEU A 464 -12.25 10.16 -3.54
C LEU A 464 -12.62 10.27 -5.03
N ALA A 465 -11.79 10.95 -5.83
CA ALA A 465 -11.98 11.06 -7.27
C ALA A 465 -11.83 9.69 -7.96
N GLU A 466 -10.78 8.94 -7.64
CA GLU A 466 -10.53 7.59 -8.16
C GLU A 466 -11.70 6.64 -7.82
N ALA A 467 -12.20 6.68 -6.58
CA ALA A 467 -13.33 5.86 -6.13
C ALA A 467 -14.62 6.20 -6.87
N ALA A 468 -14.85 7.47 -7.19
CA ALA A 468 -15.97 7.90 -8.02
C ALA A 468 -15.80 7.39 -9.44
N THR A 469 -14.63 7.60 -10.06
CA THR A 469 -14.33 7.13 -11.42
C THR A 469 -14.43 5.61 -11.55
N LEU A 470 -14.08 4.84 -10.52
CA LEU A 470 -14.19 3.38 -10.53
C LEU A 470 -15.60 2.85 -10.18
N GLY A 471 -16.56 3.72 -9.88
CA GLY A 471 -17.91 3.32 -9.49
C GLY A 471 -18.01 2.68 -8.09
N VAL A 472 -16.98 2.82 -7.24
CA VAL A 472 -17.02 2.43 -5.81
C VAL A 472 -17.88 3.42 -5.01
N THR A 473 -17.92 4.67 -5.44
CA THR A 473 -18.82 5.70 -4.92
C THR A 473 -19.71 6.23 -6.05
N GLY A 474 -20.94 6.62 -5.70
CA GLY A 474 -21.91 7.23 -6.61
C GLY A 474 -22.43 8.53 -6.01
N LEU A 475 -22.41 9.63 -6.76
CA LEU A 475 -22.86 10.96 -6.30
C LEU A 475 -22.23 11.40 -4.95
N GLY A 476 -20.96 11.02 -4.73
CA GLY A 476 -20.18 11.32 -3.52
C GLY A 476 -20.46 10.41 -2.31
N ALA A 477 -21.36 9.43 -2.42
CA ALA A 477 -21.64 8.46 -1.35
C ALA A 477 -21.09 7.08 -1.70
N LEU A 478 -20.74 6.28 -0.69
CA LEU A 478 -20.33 4.90 -0.87
C LEU A 478 -21.52 4.04 -1.33
N THR A 479 -21.35 3.29 -2.42
CA THR A 479 -22.38 2.37 -2.94
C THR A 479 -22.55 1.16 -2.04
N SER A 480 -23.69 0.49 -2.11
CA SER A 480 -23.98 -0.72 -1.32
C SER A 480 -22.99 -1.85 -1.63
N TYR A 481 -22.73 -2.10 -2.92
CA TYR A 481 -21.75 -3.10 -3.36
C TYR A 481 -20.29 -2.66 -3.09
N GLY A 482 -19.99 -1.35 -3.11
CA GLY A 482 -18.68 -0.81 -2.71
C GLY A 482 -18.40 -1.00 -1.22
N ARG A 483 -19.43 -0.87 -0.38
CA ARG A 483 -19.37 -1.19 1.05
C ARG A 483 -19.14 -2.69 1.30
N LEU A 484 -19.84 -3.55 0.56
CA LEU A 484 -19.62 -5.00 0.61
C LEU A 484 -18.23 -5.40 0.13
N LEU A 485 -17.70 -4.75 -0.90
CA LEU A 485 -16.33 -4.96 -1.39
C LEU A 485 -15.29 -4.69 -0.29
N LEU A 486 -15.48 -3.63 0.50
CA LEU A 486 -14.60 -3.31 1.64
C LEU A 486 -14.72 -4.34 2.75
N ALA A 487 -15.95 -4.72 3.11
CA ALA A 487 -16.20 -5.74 4.12
C ALA A 487 -15.61 -7.11 3.72
N ASP A 488 -15.76 -7.52 2.46
CA ASP A 488 -15.19 -8.76 1.92
C ASP A 488 -13.65 -8.73 1.89
N THR A 489 -13.06 -7.55 1.65
CA THR A 489 -11.59 -7.39 1.70
C THR A 489 -11.08 -7.46 3.14
N GLU A 490 -11.84 -6.93 4.11
CA GLU A 490 -11.51 -7.03 5.52
C GLU A 490 -11.67 -8.45 6.06
N SER A 491 -12.73 -9.15 5.63
CA SER A 491 -13.04 -10.52 6.03
C SER A 491 -12.04 -11.52 5.46
N GLN A 492 -11.61 -11.37 4.20
CA GLN A 492 -10.52 -12.17 3.62
C GLN A 492 -9.17 -11.95 4.32
N GLY A 493 -8.95 -10.76 4.90
CA GLY A 493 -7.76 -10.43 5.68
C GLY A 493 -7.80 -10.87 7.15
N THR A 494 -8.99 -10.94 7.76
CA THR A 494 -9.22 -11.70 9.01
C THR A 494 -9.38 -13.15 8.61
N GLY A 495 -8.25 -13.83 8.39
CA GLY A 495 -8.18 -15.19 7.86
C GLY A 495 -9.42 -16.00 8.18
N SER A 496 -10.07 -16.50 7.12
CA SER A 496 -11.00 -17.62 7.16
C SER A 496 -10.66 -18.54 8.34
N ASP A 497 -11.67 -19.04 9.04
CA ASP A 497 -11.61 -19.96 10.19
C ASP A 497 -11.00 -21.34 9.84
N ASP A 498 -10.10 -21.33 8.86
CA ASP A 498 -9.49 -22.41 8.15
C ASP A 498 -7.97 -22.18 8.13
N PRO A 499 -7.29 -22.56 9.22
CA PRO A 499 -5.83 -22.47 9.33
C PRO A 499 -5.08 -23.36 8.33
N LEU A 500 -5.77 -24.18 7.54
CA LEU A 500 -5.21 -25.14 6.60
C LEU A 500 -5.53 -24.83 5.13
N GLY A 501 -6.35 -23.80 4.83
CA GLY A 501 -6.74 -23.41 3.47
C GLY A 501 -7.65 -24.43 2.76
N VAL A 502 -8.29 -25.33 3.50
CA VAL A 502 -9.16 -26.40 3.00
C VAL A 502 -10.59 -25.94 2.62
N ARG A 503 -11.09 -24.82 3.18
CA ARG A 503 -12.47 -24.32 3.05
C ARG A 503 -12.66 -23.22 2.01
N THR A 504 -11.67 -22.96 1.15
CA THR A 504 -11.92 -22.08 0.01
C THR A 504 -12.64 -22.89 -1.04
N ASP A 505 -13.98 -23.03 -0.92
CA ASP A 505 -14.76 -23.41 -2.09
C ASP A 505 -14.53 -22.29 -3.13
N PRO A 506 -13.89 -22.57 -4.28
CA PRO A 506 -13.54 -21.55 -5.25
C PRO A 506 -14.78 -20.88 -5.89
N ASP A 507 -15.97 -21.41 -5.62
CA ASP A 507 -17.23 -21.07 -6.28
C ASP A 507 -18.17 -20.18 -5.45
N GLU A 508 -17.83 -19.81 -4.20
CA GLU A 508 -18.70 -18.90 -3.45
C GLU A 508 -18.56 -17.46 -3.99
N GLN A 509 -19.55 -17.05 -4.79
CA GLN A 509 -19.60 -15.74 -5.43
C GLN A 509 -19.58 -14.62 -4.38
N SER A 510 -18.62 -13.70 -4.54
CA SER A 510 -18.44 -12.50 -3.72
C SER A 510 -19.76 -11.76 -3.43
N THR A 511 -19.93 -11.28 -2.19
CA THR A 511 -21.17 -10.59 -1.80
C THR A 511 -21.35 -9.29 -2.58
N ALA A 512 -20.26 -8.60 -2.87
CA ALA A 512 -20.23 -7.40 -3.70
C ALA A 512 -20.69 -7.69 -5.14
N VAL A 513 -20.25 -8.82 -5.72
CA VAL A 513 -20.66 -9.22 -7.08
C VAL A 513 -22.16 -9.51 -7.13
N ARG A 514 -22.71 -10.26 -6.17
CA ARG A 514 -24.15 -10.54 -6.12
C ARG A 514 -24.98 -9.25 -5.98
N ALA A 515 -24.53 -8.31 -5.16
CA ALA A 515 -25.20 -7.03 -5.00
C ALA A 515 -25.16 -6.17 -6.27
N LEU A 516 -24.02 -6.14 -6.97
CA LEU A 516 -23.89 -5.41 -8.23
C LEU A 516 -24.68 -6.07 -9.36
N ASP A 517 -24.65 -7.39 -9.48
CA ASP A 517 -25.44 -8.15 -10.48
C ASP A 517 -26.95 -7.87 -10.34
N ALA A 518 -27.45 -7.68 -9.12
CA ALA A 518 -28.86 -7.33 -8.87
C ALA A 518 -29.24 -5.90 -9.30
N LEU A 519 -28.26 -5.02 -9.50
CA LEU A 519 -28.44 -3.61 -9.92
C LEU A 519 -28.21 -3.41 -11.42
N LEU A 520 -27.44 -4.30 -12.04
CA LEU A 520 -27.17 -4.28 -13.46
C LEU A 520 -28.42 -4.66 -14.26
N PRO A 521 -28.67 -4.04 -15.43
CA PRO A 521 -29.66 -4.55 -16.35
C PRO A 521 -29.36 -6.01 -16.71
N GLU A 522 -30.40 -6.82 -16.84
CA GLU A 522 -30.24 -8.22 -17.25
C GLU A 522 -29.51 -8.27 -18.60
N PRO A 523 -28.40 -9.04 -18.70
CA PRO A 523 -27.72 -9.22 -19.96
C PRO A 523 -28.67 -9.72 -21.02
N VAL A 524 -28.62 -9.13 -22.21
CA VAL A 524 -29.49 -9.53 -23.30
C VAL A 524 -28.75 -10.44 -24.27
N ASP A 525 -29.44 -11.48 -24.68
CA ASP A 525 -29.00 -12.49 -25.63
C ASP A 525 -29.46 -12.17 -27.08
N HIS A 526 -30.03 -10.98 -27.30
CA HIS A 526 -30.67 -10.57 -28.55
C HIS A 526 -30.45 -9.10 -28.90
N PHE A 527 -30.73 -8.75 -30.16
CA PHE A 527 -30.69 -7.38 -30.67
C PHE A 527 -31.90 -7.07 -31.59
N LEU A 528 -32.08 -5.80 -31.93
CA LEU A 528 -33.10 -5.31 -32.85
C LEU A 528 -32.42 -4.82 -34.13
N VAL A 529 -32.79 -5.39 -35.28
CA VAL A 529 -32.27 -4.94 -36.58
C VAL A 529 -33.28 -3.97 -37.21
N GLN A 530 -32.78 -2.81 -37.63
CA GLN A 530 -33.53 -1.76 -38.31
C GLN A 530 -33.27 -1.79 -39.83
N ALA A 531 -34.16 -1.15 -40.60
CA ALA A 531 -34.13 -1.20 -42.06
C ALA A 531 -32.87 -0.57 -42.70
N ASP A 532 -32.20 0.33 -41.97
CA ASP A 532 -30.97 1.01 -42.37
C ASP A 532 -29.68 0.23 -41.99
N LEU A 533 -29.84 -1.06 -41.64
CA LEU A 533 -28.80 -2.00 -41.18
C LEU A 533 -28.19 -1.65 -39.82
N THR A 534 -28.89 -0.84 -39.04
CA THR A 534 -28.55 -0.54 -37.67
C THR A 534 -29.03 -1.66 -36.75
N VAL A 535 -28.16 -2.11 -35.84
CA VAL A 535 -28.38 -3.16 -34.86
C VAL A 535 -28.36 -2.52 -33.47
N VAL A 536 -29.51 -2.47 -32.82
CA VAL A 536 -29.69 -1.88 -31.49
C VAL A 536 -29.77 -3.00 -30.46
N VAL A 537 -28.85 -3.03 -29.51
CA VAL A 537 -28.87 -3.96 -28.37
C VAL A 537 -29.53 -3.25 -27.20
N PRO A 538 -30.69 -3.71 -26.70
CA PRO A 538 -31.51 -2.99 -25.71
C PRO A 538 -30.93 -2.97 -24.29
N GLY A 539 -29.82 -3.68 -24.05
CA GLY A 539 -29.11 -3.75 -22.77
C GLY A 539 -27.67 -4.23 -22.98
N PRO A 540 -26.91 -4.50 -21.89
CA PRO A 540 -25.56 -5.04 -22.02
C PRO A 540 -25.62 -6.43 -22.69
N PRO A 541 -24.90 -6.67 -23.79
CA PRO A 541 -24.91 -7.97 -24.44
C PRO A 541 -24.24 -9.03 -23.55
N GLU A 542 -24.75 -10.26 -23.58
CA GLU A 542 -24.03 -11.42 -23.04
C GLU A 542 -22.65 -11.57 -23.70
N PRO A 543 -21.62 -12.15 -23.03
CA PRO A 543 -20.28 -12.28 -23.60
C PRO A 543 -20.24 -12.96 -24.96
N ALA A 544 -21.09 -13.98 -25.16
CA ALA A 544 -21.21 -14.66 -26.45
C ALA A 544 -21.78 -13.74 -27.54
N LEU A 545 -22.83 -12.96 -27.22
CA LEU A 545 -23.43 -12.00 -28.15
C LEU A 545 -22.47 -10.86 -28.49
N ALA A 546 -21.73 -10.35 -27.49
CA ALA A 546 -20.73 -9.31 -27.69
C ALA A 546 -19.64 -9.77 -28.67
N ALA A 547 -19.10 -10.98 -28.48
CA ALA A 547 -18.11 -11.56 -29.38
C ALA A 547 -18.66 -11.79 -30.80
N GLU A 548 -19.92 -12.21 -30.93
CA GLU A 548 -20.61 -12.31 -32.23
C GLU A 548 -20.70 -10.92 -32.90
N LEU A 549 -21.13 -9.88 -32.18
CA LEU A 549 -21.28 -8.50 -32.69
C LEU A 549 -19.96 -7.85 -33.11
N ASP A 550 -18.87 -8.04 -32.35
CA ASP A 550 -17.54 -7.51 -32.66
C ASP A 550 -17.04 -7.98 -34.04
N VAL A 551 -17.41 -9.20 -34.43
CA VAL A 551 -17.03 -9.80 -35.71
C VAL A 551 -17.93 -9.30 -36.84
N VAL A 552 -19.26 -9.26 -36.62
CA VAL A 552 -20.25 -9.08 -37.70
C VAL A 552 -20.74 -7.64 -37.89
N ALA A 553 -20.40 -6.71 -37.00
CA ALA A 553 -20.83 -5.32 -37.06
C ALA A 553 -19.72 -4.33 -36.67
N GLU A 554 -19.99 -3.04 -36.86
CA GLU A 554 -19.16 -1.92 -36.40
C GLU A 554 -19.90 -1.15 -35.30
N HIS A 555 -19.24 -0.84 -34.19
CA HIS A 555 -19.86 -0.16 -33.06
C HIS A 555 -19.94 1.36 -33.33
N GLU A 556 -21.15 1.95 -33.33
CA GLU A 556 -21.38 3.39 -33.59
C GLU A 556 -21.55 4.21 -32.31
N SER A 557 -22.29 3.70 -31.32
CA SER A 557 -22.59 4.45 -30.10
C SER A 557 -22.72 3.55 -28.86
N ALA A 558 -22.18 4.04 -27.74
CA ALA A 558 -22.31 3.44 -26.42
C ALA A 558 -23.28 4.28 -25.57
N GLY A 559 -24.36 3.63 -25.12
CA GLY A 559 -25.36 4.17 -24.20
C GLY A 559 -26.11 3.01 -23.53
N GLY A 560 -27.21 3.31 -22.82
CA GLY A 560 -28.07 2.28 -22.21
C GLY A 560 -28.58 1.21 -23.19
N ALA A 561 -28.58 1.54 -24.49
CA ALA A 561 -28.66 0.59 -25.60
C ALA A 561 -27.45 0.82 -26.54
N SER A 562 -26.68 -0.22 -26.84
CA SER A 562 -25.54 -0.09 -27.76
C SER A 562 -26.00 -0.17 -29.22
N VAL A 563 -25.52 0.73 -30.05
CA VAL A 563 -25.88 0.82 -31.46
C VAL A 563 -24.70 0.39 -32.32
N HIS A 564 -24.92 -0.63 -33.15
CA HIS A 564 -23.95 -1.16 -34.10
C HIS A 564 -24.49 -1.02 -35.52
N ARG A 565 -23.62 -1.00 -36.52
CA ARG A 565 -24.00 -0.94 -37.93
C ARG A 565 -23.38 -2.12 -38.67
N VAL A 566 -24.19 -2.82 -39.45
CA VAL A 566 -23.68 -3.85 -40.37
C VAL A 566 -23.29 -3.20 -41.69
N THR A 567 -22.03 -3.36 -42.05
CA THR A 567 -21.41 -2.84 -43.28
C THR A 567 -20.90 -3.97 -44.15
N THR A 568 -20.67 -3.72 -45.44
CA THR A 568 -20.00 -4.65 -46.37
C THR A 568 -18.64 -5.12 -45.82
N ALA A 569 -17.91 -4.23 -45.15
CA ALA A 569 -16.61 -4.54 -44.56
C ALA A 569 -16.74 -5.48 -43.36
N SER A 570 -17.71 -5.26 -42.47
CA SER A 570 -17.99 -6.13 -41.33
C SER A 570 -18.43 -7.54 -41.76
N VAL A 571 -19.30 -7.67 -42.78
CA VAL A 571 -19.69 -8.97 -43.33
C VAL A 571 -18.49 -9.70 -43.93
N ARG A 572 -17.64 -8.99 -44.69
CA ARG A 572 -16.42 -9.58 -45.24
C ARG A 572 -15.47 -10.06 -44.14
N ARG A 573 -15.28 -9.26 -43.09
CA ARG A 573 -14.47 -9.61 -41.92
C ARG A 573 -14.96 -10.90 -41.26
N ALA A 574 -16.28 -11.06 -41.13
CA ALA A 574 -16.87 -12.27 -40.58
C ALA A 574 -16.58 -13.50 -41.46
N LEU A 575 -16.72 -13.38 -42.79
CA LEU A 575 -16.39 -14.45 -43.73
C LEU A 575 -14.89 -14.80 -43.71
N ASP A 576 -14.02 -13.81 -43.58
CA ASP A 576 -12.56 -14.00 -43.45
C ASP A 576 -12.19 -14.68 -42.11
N ALA A 577 -13.00 -14.47 -41.07
CA ALA A 577 -12.89 -15.15 -39.77
C ALA A 577 -13.46 -16.59 -39.78
N GLY A 578 -13.99 -17.05 -40.91
CA GLY A 578 -14.45 -18.42 -41.10
C GLY A 578 -15.96 -18.64 -40.95
N TRP A 579 -16.77 -17.57 -40.83
CA TRP A 579 -18.23 -17.69 -40.86
C TRP A 579 -18.72 -17.94 -42.29
N SER A 580 -19.74 -18.78 -42.47
CA SER A 580 -20.42 -18.92 -43.76
C SER A 580 -21.59 -17.93 -43.89
N ALA A 581 -22.09 -17.73 -45.11
CA ALA A 581 -23.31 -16.95 -45.33
C ALA A 581 -24.51 -17.54 -44.56
N GLU A 582 -24.60 -18.87 -44.51
CA GLU A 582 -25.65 -19.58 -43.77
C GLU A 582 -25.55 -19.32 -42.26
N ASP A 583 -24.33 -19.35 -41.69
CA ASP A 583 -24.09 -19.03 -40.27
C ASP A 583 -24.50 -17.60 -39.94
N LEU A 584 -24.21 -16.63 -40.83
CA LEU A 584 -24.60 -15.24 -40.65
C LEU A 584 -26.13 -15.06 -40.69
N HIS A 585 -26.81 -15.70 -41.66
CA HIS A 585 -28.27 -15.68 -41.70
C HIS A 585 -28.90 -16.35 -40.47
N GLU A 586 -28.33 -17.46 -40.00
CA GLU A 586 -28.73 -18.14 -38.77
C GLU A 586 -28.55 -17.24 -37.55
N LEU A 587 -27.40 -16.56 -37.43
CA LEU A 587 -27.12 -15.64 -36.35
C LEU A 587 -28.18 -14.53 -36.26
N PHE A 588 -28.42 -13.81 -37.36
CA PHE A 588 -29.39 -12.71 -37.37
C PHE A 588 -30.81 -13.21 -37.13
N ARG A 589 -31.17 -14.40 -37.64
CA ARG A 589 -32.49 -15.01 -37.40
C ARG A 589 -32.69 -15.46 -35.96
N ARG A 590 -31.66 -16.03 -35.32
CA ARG A 590 -31.71 -16.52 -33.94
C ARG A 590 -31.70 -15.37 -32.93
N ARG A 591 -30.85 -14.37 -33.15
CA ARG A 591 -30.57 -13.30 -32.20
C ARG A 591 -31.44 -12.05 -32.41
N SER A 592 -32.07 -11.86 -33.57
CA SER A 592 -32.92 -10.69 -33.78
C SER A 592 -34.33 -10.88 -33.23
N ARG A 593 -34.85 -9.89 -32.49
CA ARG A 593 -36.28 -9.85 -32.09
C ARG A 593 -37.17 -9.08 -33.06
N THR A 594 -36.59 -8.43 -34.06
CA THR A 594 -37.33 -7.88 -35.18
C THR A 594 -37.16 -8.77 -36.41
N PRO A 595 -38.10 -8.76 -37.37
CA PRO A 595 -37.89 -9.43 -38.65
C PRO A 595 -36.62 -8.90 -39.31
N VAL A 596 -35.76 -9.80 -39.79
CA VAL A 596 -34.52 -9.42 -40.48
C VAL A 596 -34.87 -8.68 -41.77
N PRO A 597 -34.38 -7.43 -41.97
CA PRO A 597 -34.67 -6.68 -43.17
C PRO A 597 -34.07 -7.35 -44.41
N GLN A 598 -34.84 -7.36 -45.50
CA GLN A 598 -34.41 -7.96 -46.76
C GLN A 598 -33.10 -7.34 -47.31
N GLY A 599 -32.83 -6.06 -47.00
CA GLY A 599 -31.56 -5.41 -47.33
C GLY A 599 -30.34 -6.08 -46.69
N LEU A 600 -30.47 -6.58 -45.46
CA LEU A 600 -29.39 -7.31 -44.78
C LEU A 600 -29.14 -8.66 -45.45
N THR A 601 -30.21 -9.37 -45.80
CA THR A 601 -30.12 -10.66 -46.49
C THR A 601 -29.38 -10.51 -47.81
N TYR A 602 -29.74 -9.51 -48.62
CA TYR A 602 -29.06 -9.24 -49.88
C TYR A 602 -27.59 -8.87 -49.70
N LEU A 603 -27.26 -8.07 -48.68
CA LEU A 603 -25.87 -7.70 -48.39
C LEU A 603 -25.02 -8.93 -48.09
N VAL A 604 -25.49 -9.83 -47.22
CA VAL A 604 -24.77 -11.06 -46.86
C VAL A 604 -24.54 -11.94 -48.08
N ASP A 605 -25.58 -12.21 -48.88
CA ASP A 605 -25.49 -13.06 -50.06
C ASP A 605 -24.60 -12.47 -51.16
N ASP A 606 -24.64 -11.15 -51.36
CA ASP A 606 -23.81 -10.46 -52.35
C ASP A 606 -22.32 -10.50 -51.97
N VAL A 607 -22.00 -10.26 -50.70
CA VAL A 607 -20.63 -10.34 -50.21
C VAL A 607 -20.12 -11.78 -50.25
N ALA A 608 -20.94 -12.75 -49.82
CA ALA A 608 -20.58 -14.16 -49.83
C ALA A 608 -20.33 -14.71 -51.25
N ARG A 609 -21.13 -14.32 -52.25
CA ARG A 609 -20.91 -14.73 -53.65
C ARG A 609 -19.57 -14.24 -54.22
N ARG A 610 -19.14 -13.05 -53.79
CA ARG A 610 -17.84 -12.49 -54.19
C ARG A 610 -16.68 -13.06 -53.35
N HIS A 611 -16.97 -13.58 -52.17
CA HIS A 611 -16.02 -14.25 -51.28
C HIS A 611 -15.69 -15.65 -51.85
N GLY A 612 -14.42 -15.90 -52.18
CA GLY A 612 -13.97 -17.20 -52.73
C GLY A 612 -13.93 -17.33 -54.26
N GLY A 613 -14.22 -16.27 -55.03
CA GLY A 613 -14.08 -16.28 -56.51
C GLY A 613 -12.64 -16.41 -57.03
N LEU A 614 -11.65 -16.24 -56.15
CA LEU A 614 -10.22 -16.42 -56.42
C LEU A 614 -9.71 -17.58 -55.56
N ARG A 615 -9.10 -18.60 -56.21
CA ARG A 615 -8.54 -19.76 -55.53
C ARG A 615 -7.07 -19.53 -55.25
N VAL A 616 -6.71 -19.53 -53.99
CA VAL A 616 -5.33 -19.39 -53.53
C VAL A 616 -4.84 -20.78 -53.14
N GLY A 617 -3.85 -21.30 -53.88
CA GLY A 617 -3.12 -22.51 -53.49
C GLY A 617 -1.90 -22.12 -52.67
N SER A 618 -1.53 -22.92 -51.66
CA SER A 618 -0.28 -22.70 -50.93
C SER A 618 0.90 -23.18 -51.78
N ALA A 619 1.63 -22.24 -52.34
CA ALA A 619 3.04 -22.43 -52.64
C ALA A 619 3.79 -22.07 -51.36
N GLY A 620 4.41 -23.04 -50.69
CA GLY A 620 5.22 -22.77 -49.50
C GLY A 620 6.31 -21.73 -49.78
N ALA A 621 6.82 -21.70 -51.01
CA ALA A 621 7.62 -20.60 -51.56
C ALA A 621 7.53 -20.59 -53.09
N TYR A 622 7.83 -19.45 -53.70
CA TYR A 622 7.98 -19.32 -55.14
C TYR A 622 9.38 -18.77 -55.47
N LEU A 623 9.89 -19.13 -56.64
CA LEU A 623 11.15 -18.62 -57.19
C LEU A 623 10.85 -17.95 -58.52
N ARG A 624 11.24 -16.69 -58.64
CA ARG A 624 11.06 -15.87 -59.84
C ARG A 624 12.43 -15.45 -60.38
N SER A 625 12.60 -15.51 -61.68
CA SER A 625 13.80 -15.03 -62.39
C SER A 625 13.38 -14.47 -63.74
N ASP A 626 13.99 -13.35 -64.14
CA ASP A 626 13.78 -12.76 -65.47
C ASP A 626 14.53 -13.54 -66.56
N ASP A 627 15.49 -14.37 -66.18
CA ASP A 627 16.17 -15.34 -67.05
C ASP A 627 15.50 -16.71 -66.97
N GLU A 628 14.86 -17.12 -68.07
CA GLU A 628 14.18 -18.41 -68.18
C GLU A 628 15.17 -19.59 -68.22
N ALA A 629 16.36 -19.41 -68.81
CA ALA A 629 17.36 -20.47 -68.89
C ALA A 629 17.87 -20.84 -67.50
N LEU A 630 18.02 -19.84 -66.61
CA LEU A 630 18.40 -20.05 -65.22
C LEU A 630 17.38 -20.90 -64.45
N LEU A 631 16.07 -20.71 -64.66
CA LEU A 631 15.05 -21.54 -64.00
C LEU A 631 14.99 -22.97 -64.57
N VAL A 632 15.31 -23.14 -65.85
CA VAL A 632 15.46 -24.47 -66.45
C VAL A 632 16.68 -25.18 -65.87
N GLU A 633 17.79 -24.47 -65.66
CA GLU A 633 18.98 -24.99 -64.97
C GLU A 633 18.68 -25.39 -63.52
N VAL A 634 18.02 -24.52 -62.75
CA VAL A 634 17.63 -24.78 -61.35
C VAL A 634 16.65 -25.96 -61.24
N LEU A 635 15.75 -26.15 -62.21
CA LEU A 635 14.87 -27.32 -62.26
C LEU A 635 15.61 -28.62 -62.64
N ALA A 636 16.70 -28.52 -63.40
CA ALA A 636 17.49 -29.66 -63.85
C ALA A 636 18.63 -30.04 -62.89
N ASP A 637 18.96 -29.18 -61.91
CA ASP A 637 19.99 -29.46 -60.91
C ASP A 637 19.55 -30.57 -59.94
N ARG A 638 20.23 -31.71 -60.05
CA ARG A 638 19.98 -32.90 -59.21
C ARG A 638 20.11 -32.64 -57.71
N ARG A 639 20.86 -31.62 -57.29
CA ARG A 639 21.00 -31.25 -55.87
C ARG A 639 19.71 -30.66 -55.28
N LEU A 640 18.80 -30.16 -56.13
CA LEU A 640 17.57 -29.48 -55.74
C LEU A 640 16.29 -30.31 -55.96
N GLU A 641 16.40 -31.54 -56.45
CA GLU A 641 15.26 -32.44 -56.71
C GLU A 641 14.35 -32.63 -55.47
N GLY A 642 14.92 -32.64 -54.27
CA GLY A 642 14.19 -32.78 -53.00
C GLY A 642 13.26 -31.62 -52.63
N LEU A 643 13.29 -30.50 -53.38
CA LEU A 643 12.42 -29.34 -53.15
C LEU A 643 11.07 -29.44 -53.87
N SER A 644 10.84 -30.46 -54.69
CA SER A 644 9.56 -30.68 -55.39
C SER A 644 9.05 -29.42 -56.11
N MET A 645 9.95 -28.74 -56.82
CA MET A 645 9.63 -27.50 -57.53
C MET A 645 8.75 -27.81 -58.76
N ARG A 646 7.69 -27.02 -58.94
CA ARG A 646 6.75 -27.11 -60.07
C ARG A 646 6.67 -25.75 -60.76
N ARG A 647 6.61 -25.77 -62.09
CA ARG A 647 6.48 -24.55 -62.89
C ARG A 647 5.03 -24.06 -62.92
N LEU A 648 4.79 -22.81 -62.56
CA LEU A 648 3.49 -22.14 -62.70
C LEU A 648 3.43 -21.22 -63.91
N ALA A 649 4.56 -20.63 -64.29
CA ALA A 649 4.72 -19.79 -65.47
C ALA A 649 6.17 -19.93 -65.99
N PRO A 650 6.49 -19.46 -67.22
CA PRO A 650 7.85 -19.56 -67.76
C PRO A 650 8.94 -18.99 -66.84
N THR A 651 8.65 -17.90 -66.13
CA THR A 651 9.57 -17.21 -65.22
C THR A 651 9.29 -17.49 -63.73
N VAL A 652 8.42 -18.46 -63.39
CA VAL A 652 8.00 -18.71 -61.99
C VAL A 652 7.91 -20.20 -61.66
N LEU A 653 8.66 -20.61 -60.64
CA LEU A 653 8.58 -21.91 -59.98
C LEU A 653 7.91 -21.79 -58.61
N VAL A 654 7.24 -22.84 -58.16
CA VAL A 654 6.70 -22.96 -56.81
C VAL A 654 7.11 -24.27 -56.17
N THR A 655 7.30 -24.24 -54.86
CA THR A 655 7.55 -25.42 -54.03
C THR A 655 6.54 -25.44 -52.88
N PRO A 656 6.09 -26.61 -52.42
CA PRO A 656 5.28 -26.71 -51.20
C PRO A 656 6.06 -26.38 -49.93
N TYR A 657 7.40 -26.28 -49.99
CA TYR A 657 8.25 -26.01 -48.83
C TYR A 657 8.43 -24.51 -48.57
N GLN A 658 8.63 -24.16 -47.30
CA GLN A 658 8.72 -22.77 -46.83
C GLN A 658 9.94 -22.01 -47.41
N ILE A 659 9.81 -20.69 -47.56
CA ILE A 659 10.82 -19.80 -48.15
C ILE A 659 12.22 -19.95 -47.54
N GLY A 660 12.33 -20.15 -46.23
CA GLY A 660 13.62 -20.36 -45.56
C GLY A 660 14.35 -21.63 -46.02
N ARG A 661 13.61 -22.71 -46.28
CA ARG A 661 14.18 -23.97 -46.77
C ARG A 661 14.61 -23.85 -48.24
N LEU A 662 13.82 -23.15 -49.06
CA LEU A 662 14.16 -22.85 -50.46
C LEU A 662 15.42 -21.96 -50.55
N LEU A 663 15.49 -20.88 -49.75
CA LEU A 663 16.64 -19.97 -49.72
C LEU A 663 17.93 -20.66 -49.28
N GLY A 664 17.85 -21.54 -48.28
CA GLY A 664 19.00 -22.33 -47.81
C GLY A 664 19.52 -23.28 -48.90
N ALA A 665 18.63 -24.10 -49.45
CA ALA A 665 19.01 -25.10 -50.46
C ALA A 665 19.56 -24.47 -51.75
N LEU A 666 19.02 -23.33 -52.19
CA LEU A 666 19.53 -22.61 -53.36
C LEU A 666 20.93 -22.01 -53.12
N ARG A 667 21.20 -21.48 -51.91
CA ARG A 667 22.54 -20.98 -51.54
C ARG A 667 23.58 -22.08 -51.46
N ASP A 668 23.21 -23.22 -50.88
CA ASP A 668 24.09 -24.39 -50.78
C ASP A 668 24.41 -24.98 -52.17
N ALA A 669 23.50 -24.84 -53.14
CA ALA A 669 23.73 -25.19 -54.54
C ALA A 669 24.55 -24.16 -55.32
N GLY A 670 24.89 -23.01 -54.72
CA GLY A 670 25.71 -21.95 -55.34
C GLY A 670 24.92 -20.83 -56.02
N TYR A 671 23.59 -20.81 -55.88
CA TYR A 671 22.73 -19.73 -56.38
C TYR A 671 22.58 -18.60 -55.34
N ALA A 672 22.26 -17.38 -55.77
CA ALA A 672 22.16 -16.20 -54.90
C ALA A 672 20.73 -15.62 -54.82
N PRO A 673 19.78 -16.25 -54.11
CA PRO A 673 18.39 -15.79 -54.05
C PRO A 673 18.14 -14.70 -52.99
N VAL A 674 17.18 -13.82 -53.28
CA VAL A 674 16.71 -12.72 -52.43
C VAL A 674 15.23 -12.94 -52.08
N PRO A 675 14.80 -12.79 -50.82
CA PRO A 675 13.38 -12.94 -50.44
C PRO A 675 12.53 -11.78 -50.96
N GLU A 676 11.36 -12.08 -51.50
CA GLU A 676 10.35 -11.12 -51.98
C GLU A 676 9.13 -11.07 -51.03
N ASP A 677 8.46 -9.91 -50.92
CA ASP A 677 7.12 -9.78 -50.33
C ASP A 677 6.06 -10.29 -51.29
N ALA A 678 4.85 -10.37 -50.75
CA ALA A 678 3.62 -10.51 -51.50
C ALA A 678 3.38 -9.47 -52.62
N ALA A 679 4.15 -8.37 -52.72
CA ALA A 679 4.05 -7.41 -53.83
C ALA A 679 5.10 -7.66 -54.93
N GLY A 680 5.97 -8.67 -54.78
CA GLY A 680 7.09 -8.95 -55.71
C GLY A 680 8.28 -8.01 -55.56
N ALA A 681 8.28 -7.15 -54.53
CA ALA A 681 9.43 -6.37 -54.10
C ALA A 681 10.26 -7.20 -53.11
N ALA A 682 11.58 -7.05 -53.06
CA ALA A 682 12.35 -7.75 -52.04
C ALA A 682 11.89 -7.34 -50.63
N VAL A 683 11.39 -8.26 -49.78
CA VAL A 683 10.88 -7.91 -48.44
C VAL A 683 11.25 -8.85 -47.31
N LEU A 684 11.39 -8.16 -46.19
CA LEU A 684 11.60 -8.57 -44.83
C LEU A 684 10.21 -8.68 -44.12
N ALA A 685 9.80 -9.88 -43.69
CA ALA A 685 8.44 -10.24 -43.25
C ALA A 685 7.90 -9.58 -41.94
N ARG A 686 6.55 -9.62 -41.72
CA ARG A 686 5.85 -9.16 -40.47
C ARG A 686 5.22 -10.31 -39.62
N PRO A 687 5.03 -10.16 -38.28
CA PRO A 687 4.81 -11.25 -37.31
C PRO A 687 3.42 -11.30 -36.60
N LYS A 688 3.09 -12.45 -35.97
CA LYS A 688 1.94 -12.71 -35.06
C LYS A 688 1.80 -11.65 -33.94
N ALA A 689 0.55 -11.35 -33.53
CA ALA A 689 0.24 -10.49 -32.40
C ALA A 689 0.91 -11.00 -31.11
N ARG A 690 1.72 -10.14 -30.49
CA ARG A 690 2.55 -10.48 -29.34
C ARG A 690 1.74 -10.31 -28.05
N ARG A 691 1.98 -11.16 -27.06
CA ARG A 691 1.39 -11.06 -25.71
C ARG A 691 2.51 -11.00 -24.69
N ALA A 692 2.30 -10.22 -23.63
CA ALA A 692 3.20 -10.23 -22.50
C ALA A 692 2.99 -11.50 -21.64
N PRO A 693 4.02 -11.98 -20.93
CA PRO A 693 3.86 -13.07 -19.97
C PRO A 693 2.82 -12.74 -18.90
N ALA A 694 2.09 -13.76 -18.44
CA ALA A 694 1.06 -13.59 -17.42
C ALA A 694 1.66 -13.06 -16.11
N ARG A 695 1.02 -12.05 -15.50
CA ARG A 695 1.41 -11.50 -14.20
C ARG A 695 0.41 -11.94 -13.13
N VAL A 696 0.95 -12.30 -11.97
CA VAL A 696 0.17 -12.62 -10.78
C VAL A 696 -0.46 -11.32 -10.25
N PRO A 697 -1.81 -11.20 -10.16
CA PRO A 697 -2.48 -9.99 -9.69
C PRO A 697 -2.06 -9.59 -8.28
N VAL A 698 -2.01 -8.28 -7.98
CA VAL A 698 -1.57 -7.79 -6.66
C VAL A 698 -2.46 -8.31 -5.51
N THR A 699 -3.74 -8.55 -5.78
CA THR A 699 -4.70 -9.12 -4.81
C THR A 699 -4.28 -10.48 -4.27
N THR A 700 -3.64 -11.31 -5.10
CA THR A 700 -3.13 -12.64 -4.70
C THR A 700 -1.81 -12.57 -3.93
N ARG A 701 -1.14 -11.42 -3.93
CA ARG A 701 0.12 -11.19 -3.21
C ARG A 701 -0.08 -10.54 -1.84
N SER A 702 -1.32 -10.41 -1.37
CA SER A 702 -1.75 -9.59 -0.22
C SER A 702 -0.99 -9.88 1.09
N VAL A 703 0.22 -9.34 1.19
CA VAL A 703 0.87 -8.92 2.42
C VAL A 703 1.17 -7.44 2.17
N ASP A 704 0.31 -6.55 2.66
CA ASP A 704 0.66 -5.13 2.71
C ASP A 704 1.94 -5.02 3.57
N PRO A 705 3.08 -4.56 3.01
CA PRO A 705 4.35 -4.57 3.72
C PRO A 705 4.35 -3.63 4.94
N LEU A 706 3.39 -2.70 5.03
CA LEU A 706 3.17 -1.84 6.19
C LEU A 706 2.07 -2.37 7.13
N ALA A 707 1.19 -3.25 6.65
CA ALA A 707 0.25 -3.94 7.53
C ALA A 707 0.99 -5.07 8.27
N GLY A 708 1.00 -5.00 9.59
CA GLY A 708 1.49 -6.12 10.40
C GLY A 708 0.70 -7.40 10.11
N PRO A 709 1.30 -8.59 10.27
CA PRO A 709 0.59 -9.85 10.09
C PRO A 709 -0.62 -9.90 11.02
N ARG A 710 -1.83 -10.05 10.47
CA ARG A 710 -3.03 -10.30 11.27
C ARG A 710 -2.95 -11.73 11.79
N LEU A 711 -2.67 -11.88 13.08
CA LEU A 711 -2.54 -13.18 13.73
C LEU A 711 -3.90 -13.62 14.29
N THR A 712 -4.29 -14.87 14.02
CA THR A 712 -5.50 -15.46 14.57
C THR A 712 -5.37 -15.69 16.08
N PRO A 713 -6.49 -15.70 16.85
CA PRO A 713 -6.44 -15.89 18.30
C PRO A 713 -5.67 -17.15 18.75
N PRO A 714 -5.82 -18.34 18.12
CA PRO A 714 -5.03 -19.51 18.50
C PRO A 714 -3.53 -19.33 18.28
N ARG A 715 -3.14 -18.65 17.18
CA ARG A 715 -1.74 -18.35 16.87
C ARG A 715 -1.14 -17.35 17.86
N LEU A 716 -1.91 -16.36 18.29
CA LEU A 716 -1.51 -15.40 19.32
C LEU A 716 -1.26 -16.10 20.66
N LEU A 717 -2.16 -16.98 21.10
CA LEU A 717 -2.00 -17.75 22.33
C LEU A 717 -0.76 -18.66 22.27
N GLY A 718 -0.50 -19.34 21.15
CA GLY A 718 0.72 -20.11 20.97
C GLY A 718 2.01 -19.28 21.07
N ILE A 719 1.98 -18.04 20.54
CA ILE A 719 3.10 -17.09 20.69
C ILE A 719 3.26 -16.66 22.14
N VAL A 720 2.16 -16.36 22.86
CA VAL A 720 2.20 -16.01 24.28
C VAL A 720 2.80 -17.16 25.09
N GLU A 721 2.39 -18.39 24.83
CA GLU A 721 2.92 -19.58 25.48
C GLU A 721 4.43 -19.74 25.24
N GLN A 722 4.91 -19.48 24.02
CA GLN A 722 6.34 -19.45 23.69
C GLN A 722 7.08 -18.37 24.50
N ILE A 723 6.55 -17.15 24.58
CA ILE A 723 7.14 -16.05 25.35
C ILE A 723 7.18 -16.39 26.85
N ARG A 724 6.13 -17.01 27.39
CA ARG A 724 6.06 -17.44 28.80
C ARG A 724 7.08 -18.53 29.11
N ARG A 725 7.24 -19.52 28.22
CA ARG A 725 8.29 -20.54 28.35
C ARG A 725 9.67 -19.91 28.37
N GLY A 726 9.93 -18.95 27.49
CA GLY A 726 11.19 -18.22 27.45
C GLY A 726 11.43 -17.36 28.70
N GLU A 727 10.41 -16.69 29.23
CA GLU A 727 10.52 -15.94 30.50
C GLU A 727 10.81 -16.87 31.69
N ALA A 728 10.20 -18.06 31.73
CA ALA A 728 10.50 -19.06 32.75
C ALA A 728 11.96 -19.51 32.67
N ALA A 729 12.46 -19.78 31.46
CA ALA A 729 13.88 -20.12 31.23
C ALA A 729 14.82 -18.96 31.61
N ALA A 730 14.49 -17.72 31.25
CA ALA A 730 15.27 -16.53 31.59
C ALA A 730 15.29 -16.26 33.11
N ARG A 731 14.19 -16.54 33.83
CA ARG A 731 14.13 -16.41 35.30
C ARG A 731 15.04 -17.44 35.99
N VAL A 732 15.08 -18.67 35.48
CA VAL A 732 15.98 -19.73 35.95
C VAL A 732 17.43 -19.33 35.70
N ALA A 733 17.77 -18.87 34.49
CA ALA A 733 19.11 -18.34 34.20
C ALA A 733 19.50 -17.14 35.10
N ARG A 734 18.54 -16.28 35.47
CA ARG A 734 18.74 -15.18 36.44
C ARG A 734 18.82 -15.63 37.91
N ARG A 735 18.54 -16.89 38.23
CA ARG A 735 18.80 -17.47 39.57
C ARG A 735 20.15 -18.19 39.63
N ALA A 736 20.67 -18.64 38.49
CA ALA A 736 21.99 -19.28 38.42
C ALA A 736 23.10 -18.38 39.02
N PRO A 737 24.06 -18.90 39.79
CA PRO A 737 25.18 -18.13 40.34
C PRO A 737 25.93 -17.29 39.28
N SER A 738 26.52 -16.14 39.68
CA SER A 738 27.19 -15.18 38.77
C SER A 738 28.31 -15.82 37.91
N VAL A 739 29.03 -16.79 38.49
CA VAL A 739 30.03 -17.65 37.82
C VAL A 739 29.49 -18.41 36.61
N LEU A 740 28.19 -18.69 36.55
CA LEU A 740 27.53 -19.40 35.44
C LEU A 740 26.88 -18.44 34.43
N ARG A 741 26.69 -17.16 34.78
CA ARG A 741 26.11 -16.14 33.89
C ARG A 741 27.13 -15.46 32.98
N GLY A 742 28.43 -15.64 33.23
CA GLY A 742 29.50 -15.00 32.45
C GLY A 742 29.55 -13.47 32.59
N VAL A 743 28.92 -12.91 33.63
CA VAL A 743 28.92 -11.46 33.90
C VAL A 743 30.03 -11.15 34.90
N ALA A 744 31.01 -10.33 34.50
CA ALA A 744 32.02 -9.81 35.41
C ALA A 744 31.35 -8.87 36.45
N PRO A 745 31.65 -8.97 37.75
CA PRO A 745 31.08 -8.07 38.74
C PRO A 745 31.57 -6.63 38.51
N GLU A 746 30.67 -5.65 38.62
CA GLU A 746 31.06 -4.25 38.72
C GLU A 746 31.78 -4.05 40.07
N GLY A 747 33.11 -3.98 40.00
CA GLY A 747 33.97 -3.69 41.14
C GLY A 747 34.42 -4.90 41.95
N GLY A 748 35.34 -5.70 41.39
CA GLY A 748 36.18 -6.61 42.19
C GLY A 748 36.66 -7.86 41.46
N GLY A 749 37.88 -7.79 40.89
CA GLY A 749 38.73 -8.92 40.48
C GLY A 749 38.16 -9.94 39.47
N PRO A 750 39.00 -10.63 38.67
CA PRO A 750 38.54 -11.73 37.84
C PRO A 750 38.07 -12.89 38.74
N VAL A 751 36.77 -13.18 38.73
CA VAL A 751 36.24 -14.41 39.32
C VAL A 751 36.77 -15.59 38.49
N ALA A 752 37.49 -16.51 39.13
CA ALA A 752 37.98 -17.71 38.47
C ALA A 752 36.79 -18.52 37.92
N VAL A 753 36.68 -18.62 36.60
CA VAL A 753 35.80 -19.59 35.95
C VAL A 753 36.28 -20.96 36.40
N PRO A 754 35.45 -21.79 37.08
CA PRO A 754 35.87 -23.12 37.50
C PRO A 754 36.35 -23.90 36.27
N GLY A 755 37.54 -24.46 36.31
CA GLY A 755 38.02 -25.29 35.20
C GLY A 755 37.12 -26.51 35.04
N HIS A 756 37.11 -27.13 33.86
CA HIS A 756 36.34 -28.37 33.60
C HIS A 756 36.57 -29.46 34.66
N ARG A 757 37.77 -29.52 35.27
CA ARG A 757 38.10 -30.41 36.40
C ARG A 757 37.35 -30.07 37.69
N ASP A 758 37.18 -28.79 38.01
CA ASP A 758 36.49 -28.33 39.22
C ASP A 758 34.98 -28.57 39.10
N ALA A 759 34.41 -28.32 37.91
CA ALA A 759 33.02 -28.64 37.62
C ALA A 759 32.72 -30.15 37.79
N LEU A 760 33.63 -31.02 37.35
CA LEU A 760 33.51 -32.47 37.55
C LEU A 760 33.59 -32.87 39.03
N ALA A 761 34.47 -32.24 39.82
CA ALA A 761 34.57 -32.51 41.25
C ALA A 761 33.28 -32.11 41.99
N VAL A 762 32.70 -30.95 41.67
CA VAL A 762 31.40 -30.50 42.19
C VAL A 762 30.28 -31.47 41.83
N LEU A 763 30.24 -31.92 40.58
CA LEU A 763 29.24 -32.89 40.11
C LEU A 763 29.38 -34.26 40.79
N GLN A 764 30.60 -34.77 40.94
CA GLN A 764 30.86 -36.04 41.63
C GLN A 764 30.46 -35.98 43.10
N GLN A 765 30.74 -34.86 43.77
CA GLN A 765 30.33 -34.66 45.16
C GLN A 765 28.81 -34.56 45.27
N ALA A 766 28.16 -33.86 44.34
CA ALA A 766 26.70 -33.73 44.34
C ALA A 766 25.95 -35.04 44.03
N VAL A 767 26.51 -35.95 43.24
CA VAL A 767 25.96 -37.31 43.07
C VAL A 767 25.96 -38.08 44.39
N ARG A 768 27.04 -37.95 45.20
CA ARG A 768 27.14 -38.60 46.52
C ARG A 768 26.16 -38.01 47.52
N ASP A 769 26.08 -36.67 47.54
CA ASP A 769 25.27 -35.91 48.49
C ASP A 769 23.80 -35.80 48.06
N LYS A 770 23.45 -36.28 46.85
CA LYS A 770 22.14 -36.07 46.19
C LYS A 770 21.69 -34.59 46.20
N ALA A 771 22.66 -33.68 46.11
CA ALA A 771 22.44 -32.25 46.21
C ALA A 771 22.04 -31.65 44.85
N LEU A 772 21.27 -30.55 44.88
CA LEU A 772 20.93 -29.78 43.69
C LEU A 772 22.16 -29.00 43.21
N VAL A 773 22.38 -29.00 41.89
CA VAL A 773 23.53 -28.34 41.24
C VAL A 773 23.08 -27.59 40.02
N TRP A 774 23.53 -26.34 39.91
CA TRP A 774 23.48 -25.58 38.68
C TRP A 774 24.56 -26.06 37.72
N VAL A 775 24.15 -26.51 36.55
CA VAL A 775 25.02 -26.99 35.47
C VAL A 775 24.91 -26.02 34.29
N GLY A 776 26.02 -25.36 33.98
CA GLY A 776 26.21 -24.64 32.74
C GLY A 776 26.65 -25.61 31.65
N TYR A 777 25.94 -25.66 30.53
CA TYR A 777 26.28 -26.53 29.40
C TYR A 777 26.07 -25.81 28.07
N VAL A 778 26.81 -26.24 27.04
CA VAL A 778 26.63 -25.80 25.66
C VAL A 778 25.69 -26.77 24.96
N ASP A 779 24.59 -26.26 24.40
CA ASP A 779 23.62 -27.07 23.66
C ASP A 779 24.12 -27.50 22.27
N ALA A 780 23.30 -28.24 21.52
CA ALA A 780 23.67 -28.71 20.18
C ALA A 780 23.82 -27.58 19.14
N HIS A 781 23.36 -26.37 19.45
CA HIS A 781 23.42 -25.18 18.60
C HIS A 781 24.54 -24.21 19.02
N GLY A 782 25.37 -24.59 20.01
CA GLY A 782 26.49 -23.78 20.47
C GLY A 782 26.11 -22.67 21.46
N ALA A 783 24.86 -22.61 21.92
CA ALA A 783 24.43 -21.65 22.93
C ALA A 783 24.72 -22.17 24.35
N THR A 784 25.22 -21.28 25.22
CA THR A 784 25.44 -21.58 26.63
C THR A 784 24.12 -21.47 27.40
N ALA A 785 23.70 -22.55 28.05
CA ALA A 785 22.51 -22.64 28.88
C ALA A 785 22.88 -23.07 30.31
N SER A 786 22.09 -22.66 31.30
CA SER A 786 22.23 -23.12 32.68
C SER A 786 20.95 -23.81 33.16
N ARG A 787 21.09 -24.92 33.88
CA ARG A 787 19.97 -25.66 34.46
C ARG A 787 20.27 -26.11 35.87
N LEU A 788 19.27 -26.08 36.73
CA LEU A 788 19.32 -26.64 38.07
C LEU A 788 18.89 -28.12 37.98
N VAL A 789 19.78 -29.03 38.33
CA VAL A 789 19.56 -30.46 38.19
C VAL A 789 20.02 -31.20 39.43
N ARG A 790 19.42 -32.37 39.69
CA ARG A 790 19.87 -33.33 40.70
C ARG A 790 20.68 -34.43 40.01
N PRO A 791 22.02 -34.47 40.16
CA PRO A 791 22.86 -35.52 39.57
C PRO A 791 22.50 -36.90 40.11
N VAL A 792 22.23 -37.86 39.22
CA VAL A 792 21.87 -39.25 39.57
C VAL A 792 23.07 -40.18 39.37
N SER A 793 23.77 -40.06 38.24
CA SER A 793 24.95 -40.88 37.96
C SER A 793 25.87 -40.19 36.95
N ILE A 794 27.18 -40.40 37.11
CA ILE A 794 28.21 -39.95 36.17
C ILE A 794 28.97 -41.18 35.68
N GLY A 795 29.03 -41.38 34.36
CA GLY A 795 29.72 -42.53 33.76
C GLY A 795 29.80 -42.43 32.24
N ALA A 796 30.80 -43.08 31.64
CA ALA A 796 31.02 -43.15 30.19
C ALA A 796 31.03 -41.80 29.46
N GLY A 797 31.49 -40.72 30.12
CA GLY A 797 31.52 -39.38 29.53
C GLY A 797 30.20 -38.60 29.58
N TYR A 798 29.19 -39.10 30.29
CA TYR A 798 27.88 -38.46 30.45
C TYR A 798 27.48 -38.27 31.92
N LEU A 799 26.74 -37.20 32.19
CA LEU A 799 26.01 -36.93 33.42
C LEU A 799 24.54 -37.22 33.18
N ARG A 800 23.95 -38.15 33.94
CA ARG A 800 22.50 -38.29 34.06
C ARG A 800 22.04 -37.51 35.28
N ALA A 801 21.16 -36.55 35.06
CA ALA A 801 20.61 -35.72 36.12
C ALA A 801 19.11 -35.53 35.90
N GLU A 802 18.37 -35.52 37.00
CA GLU A 802 16.95 -35.21 37.00
C GLU A 802 16.79 -33.69 37.04
N ASP A 803 16.01 -33.14 36.10
CA ASP A 803 15.71 -31.71 36.07
C ASP A 803 14.58 -31.41 37.04
N GLU A 804 14.83 -30.50 37.99
CA GLU A 804 13.90 -30.19 39.08
C GLU A 804 12.54 -29.72 38.56
N ARG A 805 12.48 -29.13 37.36
CA ARG A 805 11.23 -28.58 36.81
C ARG A 805 10.37 -29.61 36.09
N THR A 806 10.99 -30.57 35.43
CA THR A 806 10.28 -31.53 34.58
C THR A 806 10.19 -32.92 35.21
N GLU A 807 10.92 -33.18 36.29
CA GLU A 807 11.11 -34.51 36.89
C GLU A 807 11.58 -35.55 35.84
N MET A 808 12.14 -35.06 34.72
CA MET A 808 12.64 -35.90 33.64
C MET A 808 14.16 -36.05 33.77
N LEU A 809 14.62 -37.26 33.50
CA LEU A 809 16.04 -37.57 33.41
C LEU A 809 16.62 -37.00 32.11
N HIS A 810 17.54 -36.05 32.24
CA HIS A 810 18.34 -35.52 31.14
C HIS A 810 19.76 -36.10 31.17
N THR A 811 20.32 -36.33 29.98
CA THR A 811 21.69 -36.81 29.80
C THR A 811 22.53 -35.70 29.17
N PHE A 812 23.54 -35.22 29.90
CA PHE A 812 24.46 -34.19 29.47
C PHE A 812 25.82 -34.82 29.14
N ALA A 813 26.40 -34.52 27.99
CA ALA A 813 27.77 -34.94 27.70
C ALA A 813 28.74 -34.09 28.53
N LEU A 814 29.64 -34.72 29.29
CA LEU A 814 30.51 -34.02 30.24
C LEU A 814 31.36 -32.95 29.53
N HIS A 815 31.88 -33.24 28.34
CA HIS A 815 32.68 -32.30 27.55
C HIS A 815 31.93 -31.03 27.11
N ARG A 816 30.59 -31.01 27.21
CA ARG A 816 29.76 -29.82 26.93
C ARG A 816 29.41 -29.03 28.19
N ILE A 817 29.74 -29.54 29.38
CA ILE A 817 29.54 -28.85 30.64
C ILE A 817 30.68 -27.85 30.84
N THR A 818 30.31 -26.57 30.91
CA THR A 818 31.26 -25.46 31.03
C THR A 818 31.57 -25.12 32.47
N ALA A 819 30.59 -25.26 33.38
CA ALA A 819 30.78 -25.08 34.81
C ALA A 819 29.66 -25.74 35.61
N ALA A 820 29.92 -26.05 36.88
CA ALA A 820 28.93 -26.58 37.81
C ALA A 820 29.09 -25.94 39.19
N VAL A 821 27.98 -25.52 39.79
CA VAL A 821 27.95 -24.85 41.09
C VAL A 821 26.82 -25.43 41.93
N ARG A 822 27.10 -25.83 43.17
CA ARG A 822 26.10 -26.36 44.09
C ARG A 822 25.08 -25.27 44.45
N ASP A 823 23.81 -25.62 44.48
CA ASP A 823 22.77 -24.71 45.00
C ASP A 823 22.90 -24.66 46.53
N GLY A 824 22.95 -23.44 47.08
CA GLY A 824 23.27 -23.17 48.48
C GLY A 824 22.09 -23.34 49.42
#